data_AF-A0A4R5CQT0-F1
#
_entry.id   AF-A0A4R5CQT0-F1
#
_cell.length_a   1.000
_cell.length_b   1.000
_cell.length_c   1.000
_cell.angle_alpha   90.00
_cell.angle_beta   90.00
_cell.angle_gamma   90.00
#
_symmetry.space_group_name_H-M   'P 1'
#
loop_
_entity.id
_entity.type
_entity.pdbx_description
1 polymer ?
#
loop_
_entity_poly.entity_id
_entity_poly.type
_entity_poly.pdbx_seq_one_letter_code
_entity_poly.pdbx_strand_id
1 'polypeptide(L)'
;MPERPGRVCRIVVLVSGTGSNLAALLEACADESYGATVVAVGADRDGIRALELAAEAGVPTFVERVKDHPDRADWDRALAERTAEHRPDLVVSAGFLKLVGPAFLARFGDRYLNTHNALLPSFPGIHGPRDALAYGVKITGATLFFVDEGVDTGPILAQVAVPVHDGDTEQTLTGRIKVAERAQLVEYVGRLARDGWTITERKVTIGVSEARTPIRRALISVYDKTGLEQLARGLAAAGVAIVSTGSTAQRIAAAGVEVTTVEDLTGFPECLDGRVKTLHPNVHAGLLADVRLDSHRQQLAELGIEPFELLVSNLYPFAQTVASGAGPDEVVEQIDIGGPSMVRGAAKNHANVAVVVDPARYGDVLTAVAAGGFTLAERQRLALQAFTHTATYDVHVASWLGSVVAPPADGTVFPEWVGGTWERSAVLRYGENPHQAAALYRTGHGAPGLAGAEQLHGKEMSYNNYVDADAAWRSAHDFTEPAVAVIKHANPCGIAVGADIAEAHRKAHATDPVSAFGGVIAANRPVTEEAAQQIAKVFTEVIVAPDFEPGALEVLTLKKNVRLLRVPETDQRPVETRSISGGRLMQQVDRVDAPGDDPASWTLASGSPADEGVLADLAFAWRAVRSVKSNAILLAADGAAVGVGMGQVNRVDSARLAVSRAGDRAGGSVAASDAFFPFPDGLQVLADAGVRAVVQPGGSVRDEEVVAAASEAGVTMYFTGTRHFFH
;
A
#
# COMPACT_ATOMS: atom_id res chain seq x y z
N MET A 1 11.98 11.84 11.16
CA MET A 1 13.16 11.90 10.28
C MET A 1 12.78 11.38 8.91
N PRO A 2 13.28 11.97 7.81
CA PRO A 2 12.82 11.62 6.48
C PRO A 2 13.58 10.39 5.97
N GLU A 3 13.04 9.20 6.22
CA GLU A 3 13.34 8.04 5.38
C GLU A 3 12.03 7.56 4.74
N ARG A 4 11.89 7.89 3.46
CA ARG A 4 11.08 7.12 2.52
C ARG A 4 12.03 6.76 1.38
N PRO A 5 12.38 5.49 1.18
CA PRO A 5 13.24 5.10 0.05
C PRO A 5 12.61 5.60 -1.26
N GLY A 6 13.39 6.38 -2.03
CA GLY A 6 12.98 6.98 -3.31
C GLY A 6 12.52 8.45 -3.28
N ARG A 7 12.54 9.15 -2.14
CA ARG A 7 12.23 10.60 -2.11
C ARG A 7 13.51 11.44 -2.23
N VAL A 8 13.57 12.30 -3.26
CA VAL A 8 14.63 13.30 -3.47
C VAL A 8 14.57 14.39 -2.38
N CYS A 9 15.71 14.72 -1.76
CA CYS A 9 15.82 15.75 -0.73
C CYS A 9 15.55 17.15 -1.31
N ARG A 10 14.61 17.90 -0.73
CA ARG A 10 14.24 19.25 -1.18
C ARG A 10 15.10 20.30 -0.48
N ILE A 11 15.86 21.08 -1.25
CA ILE A 11 16.76 22.11 -0.73
C ILE A 11 16.23 23.51 -1.03
N VAL A 12 16.20 24.37 -0.01
CA VAL A 12 16.11 25.83 -0.22
C VAL A 12 17.48 26.45 -0.01
N VAL A 13 17.94 27.27 -0.95
CA VAL A 13 19.25 27.92 -0.90
C VAL A 13 19.08 29.43 -0.66
N LEU A 14 19.75 29.98 0.36
CA LEU A 14 19.73 31.40 0.70
C LEU A 14 21.02 32.09 0.21
N VAL A 15 20.90 33.25 -0.44
CA VAL A 15 22.02 33.94 -1.13
C VAL A 15 21.99 35.47 -0.99
N SER A 16 23.15 36.12 -1.08
CA SER A 16 23.27 37.59 -1.07
C SER A 16 24.15 38.19 -2.18
N GLY A 17 24.74 37.36 -3.06
CA GLY A 17 25.79 37.82 -3.98
C GLY A 17 25.86 37.04 -5.29
N THR A 18 27.08 36.72 -5.73
CA THR A 18 27.33 36.16 -7.07
C THR A 18 26.81 34.74 -7.27
N GLY A 19 26.58 33.98 -6.19
CA GLY A 19 25.95 32.66 -6.24
C GLY A 19 26.88 31.51 -6.65
N SER A 20 28.20 31.60 -6.45
CA SER A 20 29.12 30.52 -6.84
C SER A 20 28.83 29.18 -6.15
N ASN A 21 28.36 29.21 -4.90
CA ASN A 21 27.96 28.01 -4.14
C ASN A 21 26.60 27.48 -4.64
N LEU A 22 25.68 28.39 -4.99
CA LEU A 22 24.41 28.02 -5.62
C LEU A 22 24.64 27.34 -6.99
N ALA A 23 25.52 27.89 -7.82
CA ALA A 23 25.85 27.31 -9.13
C ALA A 23 26.35 25.87 -8.99
N ALA A 24 27.26 25.63 -8.04
CA ALA A 24 27.79 24.29 -7.78
C ALA A 24 26.71 23.31 -7.28
N LEU A 25 25.77 23.76 -6.45
CA LEU A 25 24.65 22.93 -5.99
C LEU A 25 23.66 22.63 -7.12
N LEU A 26 23.36 23.60 -7.98
CA LEU A 26 22.49 23.41 -9.14
C LEU A 26 23.09 22.41 -10.13
N GLU A 27 24.40 22.54 -10.41
CA GLU A 27 25.15 21.60 -11.26
C GLU A 27 25.11 20.17 -10.68
N ALA A 28 25.35 20.01 -9.38
CA ALA A 28 25.28 18.71 -8.72
C ALA A 28 23.86 18.11 -8.73
N CYS A 29 22.83 18.93 -8.52
CA CYS A 29 21.42 18.49 -8.55
C CYS A 29 20.91 18.13 -9.96
N ALA A 30 21.68 18.41 -11.02
CA ALA A 30 21.35 17.95 -12.37
C ALA A 30 21.55 16.44 -12.55
N ASP A 31 22.34 15.81 -11.68
CA ASP A 31 22.50 14.36 -11.60
C ASP A 31 21.46 13.76 -10.63
N GLU A 32 20.56 12.92 -11.14
CA GLU A 32 19.53 12.26 -10.31
C GLU A 32 20.13 11.41 -9.18
N SER A 33 21.35 10.88 -9.36
CA SER A 33 22.04 10.08 -8.35
C SER A 33 22.55 10.92 -7.17
N TYR A 34 22.60 12.24 -7.31
CA TYR A 34 23.01 13.15 -6.25
C TYR A 34 22.07 13.08 -5.04
N GLY A 35 20.78 12.78 -5.28
CA GLY A 35 19.77 12.55 -4.23
C GLY A 35 19.09 13.81 -3.70
N ALA A 36 19.35 14.98 -4.30
CA ALA A 36 18.76 16.25 -3.91
C ALA A 36 18.29 17.11 -5.10
N THR A 37 17.39 18.05 -4.83
CA THR A 37 16.93 19.05 -5.78
C THR A 37 16.76 20.39 -5.08
N VAL A 38 17.25 21.46 -5.71
CA VAL A 38 16.98 22.83 -5.27
C VAL A 38 15.55 23.20 -5.66
N VAL A 39 14.68 23.39 -4.67
CA VAL A 39 13.25 23.69 -4.88
C VAL A 39 12.92 25.18 -4.82
N ALA A 40 13.81 25.99 -4.23
CA ALA A 40 13.74 27.45 -4.31
C ALA A 40 15.06 28.12 -3.92
N VAL A 41 15.23 29.35 -4.37
CA VAL A 41 16.33 30.24 -3.98
C VAL A 41 15.79 31.52 -3.34
N GLY A 42 16.17 31.77 -2.09
CA GLY A 42 15.81 32.98 -1.35
C GLY A 42 16.95 33.99 -1.32
N ALA A 43 16.67 35.28 -1.43
CA ALA A 43 17.69 36.33 -1.35
C ALA A 43 17.32 37.46 -0.37
N ASP A 44 18.32 38.15 0.18
CA ASP A 44 18.11 39.34 1.03
C ASP A 44 18.05 40.65 0.25
N ARG A 45 18.21 40.59 -1.08
CA ARG A 45 18.29 41.74 -2.00
C ARG A 45 18.03 41.30 -3.44
N ASP A 46 17.53 42.23 -4.25
CA ASP A 46 17.31 42.05 -5.69
C ASP A 46 18.58 42.29 -6.51
N GLY A 47 18.52 41.97 -7.81
CA GLY A 47 19.53 42.35 -8.79
C GLY A 47 20.89 41.67 -8.59
N ILE A 48 20.90 40.50 -7.95
CA ILE A 48 22.11 39.70 -7.76
C ILE A 48 22.20 38.58 -8.78
N ARG A 49 23.42 38.27 -9.23
CA ARG A 49 23.68 37.19 -10.20
C ARG A 49 23.14 35.83 -9.75
N ALA A 50 23.07 35.55 -8.45
CA ALA A 50 22.51 34.31 -7.94
C ALA A 50 21.02 34.10 -8.30
N LEU A 51 20.22 35.16 -8.34
CA LEU A 51 18.81 35.06 -8.72
C LEU A 51 18.65 34.78 -10.23
N GLU A 52 19.53 35.36 -11.06
CA GLU A 52 19.58 35.06 -12.49
C GLU A 52 19.96 33.60 -12.74
N LEU A 53 20.96 33.07 -12.01
CA LEU A 53 21.35 31.66 -12.09
C LEU A 53 20.20 30.71 -11.74
N ALA A 54 19.42 31.04 -10.71
CA ALA A 54 18.24 30.25 -10.32
C ALA A 54 17.17 30.27 -11.41
N ALA A 55 16.91 31.44 -12.01
CA ALA A 55 15.96 31.59 -13.11
C ALA A 55 16.41 30.84 -14.37
N GLU A 56 17.70 30.89 -14.72
CA GLU A 56 18.31 30.11 -15.81
C GLU A 56 18.13 28.60 -15.62
N ALA A 57 18.15 28.12 -14.37
CA ALA A 57 17.92 26.72 -14.00
C ALA A 57 16.43 26.36 -13.80
N GLY A 58 15.49 27.30 -14.02
CA GLY A 58 14.05 27.07 -13.82
C GLY A 58 13.63 26.90 -12.35
N VAL A 59 14.46 27.35 -11.41
CA VAL A 59 14.21 27.22 -9.96
C VAL A 59 13.43 28.46 -9.46
N PRO A 60 12.32 28.29 -8.73
CA PRO A 60 11.59 29.40 -8.13
C PRO A 60 12.45 30.28 -7.21
N THR A 61 12.25 31.60 -7.27
CA THR A 61 12.98 32.56 -6.44
C THR A 61 12.07 33.39 -5.55
N PHE A 62 12.55 33.80 -4.39
CA PHE A 62 11.91 34.81 -3.55
C PHE A 62 12.93 35.77 -2.95
N VAL A 63 12.50 36.99 -2.60
CA VAL A 63 13.38 38.02 -2.02
C VAL A 63 12.74 38.58 -0.76
N GLU A 64 13.46 38.49 0.35
CA GLU A 64 13.05 38.99 1.66
C GLU A 64 14.06 40.00 2.20
N ARG A 65 13.83 41.28 1.90
CA ARG A 65 14.73 42.37 2.27
C ARG A 65 14.37 42.87 3.67
N VAL A 66 15.38 42.97 4.53
CA VAL A 66 15.21 43.46 5.92
C VAL A 66 14.47 44.79 6.00
N LYS A 67 14.74 45.69 5.05
CA LYS A 67 14.15 47.03 4.99
C LYS A 67 12.64 47.04 4.66
N ASP A 68 12.11 45.92 4.16
CA ASP A 68 10.69 45.79 3.79
C ASP A 68 9.81 45.41 4.99
N HIS A 69 10.43 45.16 6.15
CA HIS A 69 9.76 44.72 7.37
C HIS A 69 9.92 45.75 8.51
N PRO A 70 8.94 45.87 9.42
CA PRO A 70 8.99 46.85 10.51
C PRO A 70 10.20 46.67 11.44
N ASP A 71 10.54 45.42 11.74
CA ASP A 71 11.70 45.08 12.55
C ASP A 71 12.36 43.76 12.12
N ARG A 72 13.44 43.39 12.82
CA ARG A 72 14.22 42.19 12.53
C ARG A 72 13.46 40.90 12.82
N ALA A 73 12.56 40.91 13.81
CA ALA A 73 11.78 39.75 14.20
C ALA A 73 10.64 39.46 13.21
N ASP A 74 10.01 40.51 12.67
CA ASP A 74 9.06 40.42 11.56
C ASP A 74 9.73 39.85 10.31
N TRP A 75 10.91 40.39 9.94
CA TRP A 75 11.69 39.86 8.81
C TRP A 75 12.05 38.38 9.00
N ASP A 76 12.45 37.98 10.21
CA ASP A 76 12.81 36.59 10.52
C ASP A 76 11.60 35.64 10.37
N ARG A 77 10.41 36.04 10.84
CA ARG A 77 9.17 35.30 10.63
C ARG A 77 8.83 35.17 9.15
N ALA A 78 8.88 36.27 8.40
CA ALA A 78 8.60 36.28 6.97
C ALA A 78 9.56 35.37 6.19
N LEU A 79 10.86 35.47 6.46
CA LEU A 79 11.87 34.59 5.86
C LEU A 79 11.58 33.11 6.17
N ALA A 80 11.19 32.80 7.41
CA ALA A 80 10.85 31.44 7.82
C ALA A 80 9.59 30.91 7.11
N GLU A 81 8.56 31.73 6.97
CA GLU A 81 7.32 31.41 6.28
C GLU A 81 7.55 31.16 4.79
N ARG A 82 8.20 32.09 4.09
CA ARG A 82 8.55 31.95 2.67
C ARG A 82 9.40 30.72 2.41
N THR A 83 10.39 30.46 3.26
CA THR A 83 11.21 29.25 3.16
C THR A 83 10.37 27.99 3.34
N ALA A 84 9.39 28.01 4.25
CA ALA A 84 8.53 26.87 4.54
C ALA A 84 7.50 26.53 3.45
N GLU A 85 7.04 27.51 2.67
CA GLU A 85 6.15 27.30 1.51
C GLU A 85 6.70 26.25 0.54
N HIS A 86 8.03 26.21 0.41
CA HIS A 86 8.74 25.27 -0.46
C HIS A 86 9.01 23.90 0.19
N ARG A 87 8.58 23.69 1.43
CA ARG A 87 8.72 22.42 2.19
C ARG A 87 10.14 21.84 2.11
N PRO A 88 11.19 22.58 2.50
CA PRO A 88 12.55 22.07 2.47
C PRO A 88 12.74 20.93 3.47
N ASP A 89 13.51 19.93 3.04
CA ASP A 89 14.13 18.93 3.90
C ASP A 89 15.46 19.48 4.47
N LEU A 90 16.15 20.33 3.72
CA LEU A 90 17.39 21.03 4.10
C LEU A 90 17.36 22.49 3.64
N VAL A 91 17.92 23.41 4.44
CA VAL A 91 18.17 24.81 4.05
C VAL A 91 19.68 25.07 4.04
N VAL A 92 20.18 25.75 3.01
CA VAL A 92 21.61 26.04 2.85
C VAL A 92 21.84 27.54 2.68
N SER A 93 22.62 28.13 3.58
CA SER A 93 23.21 29.45 3.39
C SER A 93 24.41 29.35 2.46
N ALA A 94 24.24 29.82 1.23
CA ALA A 94 25.27 29.84 0.19
C ALA A 94 25.85 31.25 0.05
N GLY A 95 26.34 31.81 1.17
CA GLY A 95 26.79 33.20 1.26
C GLY A 95 25.65 34.19 1.52
N PHE A 96 24.73 33.84 2.41
CA PHE A 96 23.66 34.72 2.88
C PHE A 96 24.18 35.64 4.00
N LEU A 97 24.23 36.94 3.76
CA LEU A 97 24.91 37.91 4.63
C LEU A 97 24.01 38.46 5.76
N LYS A 98 23.04 37.67 6.21
CA LYS A 98 22.05 38.05 7.23
C LYS A 98 21.95 36.97 8.29
N LEU A 99 22.13 37.38 9.55
CA LEU A 99 21.88 36.50 10.70
C LEU A 99 20.39 36.21 10.83
N VAL A 100 20.01 34.94 10.82
CA VAL A 100 18.65 34.49 11.09
C VAL A 100 18.37 34.58 12.59
N GLY A 101 17.10 34.68 12.97
CA GLY A 101 16.63 34.80 14.33
C GLY A 101 15.91 33.55 14.86
N PRO A 102 15.32 33.66 16.06
CA PRO A 102 14.70 32.53 16.74
C PRO A 102 13.52 31.89 16.00
N ALA A 103 12.74 32.66 15.22
CA ALA A 103 11.59 32.11 14.51
C ALA A 103 12.04 31.19 13.36
N PHE A 104 13.11 31.57 12.67
CA PHE A 104 13.71 30.73 11.64
C PHE A 104 14.38 29.49 12.23
N LEU A 105 15.18 29.65 13.30
CA LEU A 105 15.90 28.54 13.95
C LEU A 105 14.94 27.54 14.61
N ALA A 106 13.84 27.99 15.19
CA ALA A 106 12.81 27.09 15.72
C ALA A 106 12.23 26.15 14.65
N ARG A 107 12.29 26.54 13.37
CA ARG A 107 11.73 25.78 12.25
C ARG A 107 12.77 24.98 11.46
N PHE A 108 14.01 25.44 11.45
CA PHE A 108 15.07 24.92 10.57
C PHE A 108 16.41 24.67 11.25
N GLY A 109 16.60 24.95 12.55
CA GLY A 109 17.91 24.91 13.21
C GLY A 109 18.64 23.56 13.10
N ASP A 110 17.92 22.45 13.15
CA ASP A 110 18.47 21.10 12.97
C ASP A 110 18.73 20.69 11.50
N ARG A 111 18.45 21.61 10.57
CA ARG A 111 18.48 21.40 9.11
C ARG A 111 18.87 22.66 8.32
N TYR A 112 19.54 23.62 8.95
CA TYR A 112 20.03 24.85 8.31
C TYR A 112 21.55 24.88 8.35
N LEU A 113 22.17 24.74 7.18
CA LEU A 113 23.62 24.73 7.02
C LEU A 113 24.14 26.11 6.66
N ASN A 114 25.31 26.45 7.20
CA ASN A 114 26.10 27.57 6.73
C ASN A 114 27.55 27.14 6.49
N THR A 115 28.19 27.85 5.57
CA THR A 115 29.62 27.73 5.30
C THR A 115 30.34 28.97 5.83
N HIS A 116 31.46 28.75 6.52
CA HIS A 116 32.35 29.79 7.03
C HIS A 116 33.72 29.70 6.37
N ASN A 117 34.34 30.84 6.06
CA ASN A 117 35.59 30.94 5.30
C ASN A 117 36.85 30.91 6.19
N ALA A 118 36.78 30.20 7.32
CA ALA A 118 37.91 29.83 8.18
C ALA A 118 37.64 28.48 8.86
N LEU A 119 38.65 27.94 9.56
CA LEU A 119 38.50 26.75 10.39
C LEU A 119 37.95 27.12 11.78
N LEU A 120 36.65 26.96 11.98
CA LEU A 120 36.03 27.19 13.30
C LEU A 120 36.54 26.19 14.34
N PRO A 121 36.70 26.60 15.61
CA PRO A 121 36.26 27.87 16.21
C PRO A 121 37.23 29.05 15.99
N SER A 122 38.29 28.90 15.18
CA SER A 122 39.22 30.01 14.90
C SER A 122 38.65 30.99 13.88
N PHE A 123 38.87 32.28 14.12
CA PHE A 123 38.48 33.40 13.26
C PHE A 123 36.97 33.43 12.91
N PRO A 124 36.05 33.44 13.91
CA PRO A 124 34.62 33.61 13.66
C PRO A 124 34.31 35.04 13.16
N GLY A 125 33.17 35.23 12.53
CA GLY A 125 32.73 36.51 11.99
C GLY A 125 33.24 36.80 10.57
N ILE A 126 32.89 37.96 10.02
CA ILE A 126 32.93 38.22 8.56
C ILE A 126 34.33 38.37 7.93
N HIS A 127 35.42 38.32 8.71
CA HIS A 127 36.78 38.62 8.27
C HIS A 127 37.78 37.45 8.38
N GLY A 128 37.28 36.21 8.45
CA GLY A 128 38.10 34.99 8.64
C GLY A 128 39.45 34.94 7.89
N PRO A 129 39.49 35.13 6.56
CA PRO A 129 40.74 35.10 5.79
C PRO A 129 41.71 36.23 6.13
N ARG A 130 41.19 37.44 6.41
CA ARG A 130 42.01 38.59 6.84
C ARG A 130 42.62 38.32 8.20
N ASP A 131 41.83 37.82 9.14
CA ASP A 131 42.26 37.57 10.51
C ASP A 131 43.29 36.42 10.54
N ALA A 132 43.11 35.39 9.71
CA ALA A 132 44.09 34.32 9.53
C ALA A 132 45.45 34.84 9.02
N LEU A 133 45.44 35.74 8.02
CA LEU A 133 46.66 36.37 7.50
C LEU A 133 47.33 37.27 8.56
N ALA A 134 46.55 38.09 9.25
CA ALA A 134 47.06 38.99 10.29
C ALA A 134 47.65 38.21 11.47
N TYR A 135 47.07 37.06 11.82
CA TYR A 135 47.59 36.17 12.85
C TYR A 135 48.87 35.45 12.40
N GLY A 136 49.02 35.18 11.11
CA GLY A 136 50.16 34.48 10.54
C GLY A 136 50.08 32.96 10.59
N VAL A 137 48.86 32.37 10.63
CA VAL A 137 48.70 30.91 10.56
C VAL A 137 49.20 30.36 9.23
N LYS A 138 49.70 29.12 9.23
CA LYS A 138 50.13 28.42 7.99
C LYS A 138 49.03 27.58 7.35
N ILE A 139 47.92 27.38 8.08
CA ILE A 139 46.75 26.63 7.63
C ILE A 139 45.50 27.36 8.09
N THR A 140 44.58 27.57 7.17
CA THR A 140 43.18 27.98 7.44
C THR A 140 42.27 27.04 6.64
N GLY A 141 41.06 27.46 6.25
CA GLY A 141 40.17 26.58 5.52
C GLY A 141 38.75 27.11 5.36
N ALA A 142 37.83 26.19 5.13
CA ALA A 142 36.40 26.43 5.25
C ALA A 142 35.77 25.42 6.23
N THR A 143 34.71 25.87 6.90
CA THR A 143 33.91 25.05 7.82
C THR A 143 32.46 25.03 7.38
N LEU A 144 31.90 23.84 7.21
CA LEU A 144 30.48 23.62 7.02
C LEU A 144 29.85 23.18 8.34
N PHE A 145 28.78 23.83 8.78
CA PHE A 145 28.18 23.62 10.09
C PHE A 145 26.67 23.89 10.10
N PHE A 146 25.95 23.32 11.06
CA PHE A 146 24.54 23.65 11.32
C PHE A 146 24.46 24.93 12.15
N VAL A 147 23.61 25.87 11.76
CA VAL A 147 23.50 27.17 12.43
C VAL A 147 22.72 27.04 13.74
N ASP A 148 23.26 27.61 14.81
CA ASP A 148 22.60 27.77 16.11
C ASP A 148 22.37 29.26 16.42
N GLU A 149 21.97 29.58 17.65
CA GLU A 149 21.68 30.96 18.08
C GLU A 149 22.93 31.85 18.17
N GLY A 150 24.12 31.27 18.21
CA GLY A 150 25.37 32.02 18.30
C GLY A 150 26.03 32.26 16.94
N VAL A 151 27.05 33.12 16.94
CA VAL A 151 27.80 33.47 15.71
C VAL A 151 28.89 32.43 15.48
N ASP A 152 28.71 31.61 14.44
CA ASP A 152 29.66 30.57 14.04
C ASP A 152 29.96 29.53 15.14
N THR A 153 28.99 29.29 16.03
CA THR A 153 29.13 28.38 17.17
C THR A 153 28.52 27.01 16.97
N GLY A 154 27.78 26.78 15.89
CA GLY A 154 26.98 25.57 15.75
C GLY A 154 27.75 24.27 15.52
N PRO A 155 27.06 23.12 15.50
CA PRO A 155 27.64 21.79 15.28
C PRO A 155 28.37 21.70 13.92
N ILE A 156 29.67 21.42 13.97
CA ILE A 156 30.51 21.31 12.77
C ILE A 156 30.20 20.00 12.05
N LEU A 157 29.85 20.11 10.77
CA LEU A 157 29.60 18.98 9.87
C LEU A 157 30.90 18.55 9.17
N ALA A 158 31.68 19.50 8.65
CA ALA A 158 32.91 19.23 7.94
C ALA A 158 33.87 20.42 7.97
N GLN A 159 35.17 20.14 7.85
CA GLN A 159 36.23 21.15 7.71
C GLN A 159 37.20 20.76 6.60
N VAL A 160 37.67 21.74 5.83
CA VAL A 160 38.63 21.53 4.75
C VAL A 160 39.80 22.48 4.95
N ALA A 161 41.01 21.93 5.07
CA ALA A 161 42.22 22.70 5.29
C ALA A 161 42.75 23.30 3.97
N VAL A 162 43.20 24.55 4.04
CA VAL A 162 43.80 25.31 2.94
C VAL A 162 45.10 25.94 3.43
N PRO A 163 46.24 25.74 2.74
CA PRO A 163 47.52 26.30 3.16
C PRO A 163 47.55 27.82 2.99
N VAL A 164 48.21 28.52 3.92
CA VAL A 164 48.52 29.95 3.81
C VAL A 164 50.00 30.09 3.42
N HIS A 165 50.25 30.73 2.29
CA HIS A 165 51.58 30.98 1.74
C HIS A 165 52.07 32.38 2.16
N ASP A 166 53.39 32.53 2.27
CA ASP A 166 54.01 33.76 2.78
C ASP A 166 53.70 35.02 1.93
N GLY A 167 53.36 34.83 0.64
CA GLY A 167 52.99 35.91 -0.28
C GLY A 167 51.48 36.12 -0.46
N ASP A 168 50.64 35.49 0.36
CA ASP A 168 49.19 35.62 0.21
C ASP A 168 48.67 37.01 0.56
N THR A 169 47.77 37.51 -0.28
CA THR A 169 46.84 38.58 0.04
C THR A 169 45.49 37.99 0.49
N GLU A 170 44.63 38.81 1.10
CA GLU A 170 43.25 38.41 1.45
C GLU A 170 42.50 37.85 0.23
N GLN A 171 42.71 38.44 -0.96
CA GLN A 171 42.06 38.03 -2.19
C GLN A 171 42.54 36.65 -2.67
N THR A 172 43.86 36.41 -2.70
CA THR A 172 44.43 35.13 -3.17
C THR A 172 44.10 33.99 -2.21
N LEU A 173 44.10 34.26 -0.90
CA LEU A 173 43.69 33.28 0.10
C LEU A 173 42.19 32.98 0.03
N THR A 174 41.34 34.01 -0.03
CA THR A 174 39.89 33.85 -0.19
C THR A 174 39.56 33.09 -1.47
N GLY A 175 40.27 33.34 -2.57
CA GLY A 175 40.11 32.61 -3.82
C GLY A 175 40.34 31.10 -3.66
N ARG A 176 41.41 30.70 -2.96
CA ARG A 176 41.70 29.28 -2.67
C ARG A 176 40.69 28.66 -1.71
N ILE A 177 40.30 29.38 -0.65
CA ILE A 177 39.27 28.93 0.29
C ILE A 177 37.95 28.67 -0.44
N LYS A 178 37.51 29.58 -1.32
CA LYS A 178 36.26 29.42 -2.10
C LYS A 178 36.25 28.18 -3.00
N VAL A 179 37.40 27.73 -3.49
CA VAL A 179 37.49 26.48 -4.27
C VAL A 179 37.25 25.28 -3.37
N ALA A 180 37.92 25.22 -2.23
CA ALA A 180 37.78 24.13 -1.26
C ALA A 180 36.37 24.10 -0.64
N GLU A 181 35.83 25.26 -0.30
CA GLU A 181 34.47 25.47 0.23
C GLU A 181 33.40 24.89 -0.69
N ARG A 182 33.45 25.20 -2.00
CA ARG A 182 32.46 24.69 -2.96
C ARG A 182 32.47 23.18 -3.06
N ALA A 183 33.66 22.58 -3.14
CA ALA A 183 33.81 21.13 -3.22
C ALA A 183 33.25 20.46 -1.94
N GLN A 184 33.59 20.98 -0.77
CA GLN A 184 33.06 20.49 0.51
C GLN A 184 31.53 20.62 0.60
N LEU A 185 30.98 21.76 0.22
CA LEU A 185 29.54 22.00 0.28
C LEU A 185 28.76 20.98 -0.56
N VAL A 186 29.18 20.77 -1.82
CA VAL A 186 28.55 19.80 -2.72
C VAL A 186 28.67 18.37 -2.18
N GLU A 187 29.86 17.97 -1.73
CA GLU A 187 30.06 16.62 -1.19
C GLU A 187 29.11 16.33 -0.02
N TYR A 188 29.10 17.21 0.98
CA TYR A 188 28.40 16.95 2.22
C TYR A 188 26.89 17.17 2.10
N VAL A 189 26.41 18.12 1.30
CA VAL A 189 24.98 18.26 1.01
C VAL A 189 24.44 16.99 0.32
N GLY A 190 25.17 16.45 -0.66
CA GLY A 190 24.80 15.19 -1.31
C GLY A 190 24.76 14.01 -0.33
N ARG A 191 25.75 13.90 0.57
CA ARG A 191 25.75 12.86 1.61
C ARG A 191 24.57 12.99 2.58
N LEU A 192 24.29 14.20 3.08
CA LEU A 192 23.12 14.44 3.92
C LEU A 192 21.81 14.10 3.22
N ALA A 193 21.70 14.41 1.93
CA ALA A 193 20.51 14.14 1.13
C ALA A 193 20.26 12.63 0.93
N ARG A 194 21.33 11.84 0.75
CA ARG A 194 21.22 10.39 0.52
C ARG A 194 21.14 9.59 1.82
N ASP A 195 21.95 9.97 2.80
CA ASP A 195 22.24 9.15 3.97
C ASP A 195 21.53 9.65 5.24
N GLY A 196 20.95 10.85 5.20
CA GLY A 196 20.38 11.50 6.38
C GLY A 196 21.44 11.88 7.43
N TRP A 197 20.99 12.51 8.53
CA TRP A 197 21.88 12.88 9.63
C TRP A 197 21.19 12.94 10.98
N THR A 198 22.01 12.89 12.02
CA THR A 198 21.61 13.17 13.40
C THR A 198 22.58 14.15 14.03
N ILE A 199 22.06 15.07 14.85
CA ILE A 199 22.85 15.97 15.68
C ILE A 199 22.63 15.55 17.13
N THR A 200 23.70 15.18 17.83
CA THR A 200 23.67 14.89 19.28
C THR A 200 24.65 15.84 19.95
N GLU A 201 24.13 16.76 20.76
CA GLU A 201 24.88 17.89 21.29
C GLU A 201 25.56 18.68 20.15
N ARG A 202 26.90 18.61 20.06
CA ARG A 202 27.69 19.27 19.01
C ARG A 202 28.17 18.32 17.91
N LYS A 203 27.88 17.03 18.03
CA LYS A 203 28.36 16.00 17.10
C LYS A 203 27.34 15.77 16.00
N VAL A 204 27.77 15.98 14.76
CA VAL A 204 27.02 15.61 13.57
C VAL A 204 27.45 14.23 13.09
N THR A 205 26.49 13.35 12.84
CA THR A 205 26.71 12.02 12.24
C THR A 205 25.87 11.92 10.97
N ILE A 206 26.50 11.51 9.87
CA ILE A 206 25.85 11.30 8.57
C ILE A 206 25.64 9.80 8.39
N GLY A 207 24.45 9.38 7.93
CA GLY A 207 24.09 7.98 7.77
C GLY A 207 23.26 7.41 8.90
N VAL A 208 22.61 6.27 8.61
CA VAL A 208 21.99 5.41 9.62
C VAL A 208 23.08 4.97 10.59
N SER A 209 22.88 5.18 11.88
CA SER A 209 23.79 4.63 12.88
C SER A 209 23.85 3.11 12.72
N GLU A 210 24.98 2.61 12.22
CA GLU A 210 25.31 1.17 12.25
C GLU A 210 25.65 0.70 13.67
N ALA A 211 25.53 1.57 14.69
CA ALA A 211 25.69 1.15 16.07
C ALA A 211 24.65 0.07 16.38
N ARG A 212 25.15 -1.13 16.61
CA ARG A 212 24.36 -2.27 17.02
C ARG A 212 24.24 -2.27 18.54
N THR A 213 23.06 -2.63 19.03
CA THR A 213 22.81 -2.81 20.46
C THR A 213 23.03 -4.28 20.79
N PRO A 214 24.11 -4.66 21.51
CA PRO A 214 24.38 -6.05 21.84
C PRO A 214 23.22 -6.67 22.61
N ILE A 215 22.80 -7.87 22.20
CA ILE A 215 21.76 -8.61 22.90
C ILE A 215 22.40 -9.32 24.08
N ARG A 216 22.01 -8.98 25.32
CA ARG A 216 22.50 -9.62 26.54
C ARG A 216 21.40 -10.41 27.22
N ARG A 217 20.17 -9.91 27.17
CA ARG A 217 18.99 -10.56 27.72
C ARG A 217 17.86 -10.65 26.70
N ALA A 218 17.30 -11.85 26.56
CA ALA A 218 16.16 -12.13 25.71
C ALA A 218 14.98 -12.65 26.53
N LEU A 219 13.81 -12.03 26.35
CA LEU A 219 12.54 -12.56 26.85
C LEU A 219 11.85 -13.34 25.72
N ILE A 220 11.57 -14.62 25.95
CA ILE A 220 10.96 -15.51 24.94
C ILE A 220 9.66 -16.10 25.47
N SER A 221 8.54 -15.81 24.82
CA SER A 221 7.22 -16.33 25.19
C SER A 221 6.40 -16.60 23.94
N VAL A 222 6.39 -17.85 23.47
CA VAL A 222 5.82 -18.21 22.17
C VAL A 222 4.77 -19.32 22.27
N TYR A 223 3.65 -19.13 21.59
CA TYR A 223 2.69 -20.18 21.34
C TYR A 223 3.25 -21.19 20.33
N ASP A 224 3.54 -20.74 19.11
CA ASP A 224 4.17 -21.52 18.06
C ASP A 224 5.66 -21.68 18.36
N LYS A 225 6.09 -22.93 18.55
CA LYS A 225 7.45 -23.31 18.96
C LYS A 225 8.32 -23.71 17.77
N THR A 226 7.87 -23.48 16.54
CA THR A 226 8.64 -23.71 15.33
C THR A 226 10.00 -23.00 15.42
N GLY A 227 11.10 -23.73 15.23
CA GLY A 227 12.46 -23.19 15.27
C GLY A 227 12.97 -22.77 16.67
N LEU A 228 12.19 -22.89 17.74
CA LEU A 228 12.52 -22.37 19.07
C LEU A 228 13.84 -22.94 19.63
N GLU A 229 14.07 -24.24 19.51
CA GLU A 229 15.29 -24.86 20.04
C GLU A 229 16.56 -24.35 19.35
N GLN A 230 16.50 -24.14 18.03
CA GLN A 230 17.62 -23.62 17.27
C GLN A 230 17.93 -22.17 17.66
N LEU A 231 16.88 -21.34 17.80
CA LEU A 231 17.00 -19.98 18.30
C LEU A 231 17.64 -19.96 19.70
N ALA A 232 17.11 -20.76 20.63
CA ALA A 232 17.57 -20.78 22.02
C ALA A 232 19.04 -21.21 22.14
N ARG A 233 19.44 -22.29 21.44
CA ARG A 233 20.85 -22.73 21.41
C ARG A 233 21.77 -21.65 20.83
N GLY A 234 21.33 -20.97 19.76
CA GLY A 234 22.11 -19.91 19.14
C GLY A 234 22.29 -18.68 20.04
N LEU A 235 21.23 -18.27 20.74
CA LEU A 235 21.29 -17.19 21.75
C LEU A 235 22.21 -17.56 22.92
N ALA A 236 22.07 -18.77 23.46
CA ALA A 236 22.91 -19.24 24.56
C ALA A 236 24.39 -19.34 24.17
N ALA A 237 24.70 -19.81 22.94
CA ALA A 237 26.07 -19.86 22.43
C ALA A 237 26.71 -18.47 22.30
N ALA A 238 25.91 -17.42 22.10
CA ALA A 238 26.35 -16.03 22.09
C ALA A 238 26.40 -15.38 23.50
N GLY A 239 26.13 -16.14 24.56
CA GLY A 239 26.14 -15.66 25.94
C GLY A 239 24.90 -14.82 26.32
N VAL A 240 23.80 -14.93 25.57
CA VAL A 240 22.55 -14.24 25.88
C VAL A 240 21.82 -15.00 26.99
N ALA A 241 21.50 -14.30 28.08
CA ALA A 241 20.66 -14.84 29.14
C ALA A 241 19.18 -14.87 28.69
N ILE A 242 18.55 -16.04 28.80
CA ILE A 242 17.18 -16.26 28.34
C ILE A 242 16.23 -16.26 29.53
N VAL A 243 15.20 -15.43 29.45
CA VAL A 243 14.03 -15.45 30.33
C VAL A 243 12.84 -15.98 29.55
N SER A 244 12.07 -16.91 30.12
CA SER A 244 10.93 -17.51 29.41
C SER A 244 9.79 -17.93 30.35
N THR A 245 8.64 -18.28 29.77
CA THR A 245 7.40 -18.62 30.48
C THR A 245 7.00 -20.07 30.28
N GLY A 246 6.45 -20.71 31.31
CA GLY A 246 5.71 -21.99 31.25
C GLY A 246 6.28 -23.02 30.26
N SER A 247 5.45 -23.44 29.29
CA SER A 247 5.83 -24.47 28.30
C SER A 247 6.95 -24.05 27.34
N THR A 248 7.18 -22.74 27.15
CA THR A 248 8.30 -22.23 26.36
C THR A 248 9.61 -22.48 27.11
N ALA A 249 9.66 -22.13 28.40
CA ALA A 249 10.81 -22.39 29.26
C ALA A 249 11.13 -23.88 29.34
N GLN A 250 10.11 -24.73 29.52
CA GLN A 250 10.29 -26.20 29.54
C GLN A 250 10.92 -26.72 28.24
N ARG A 251 10.50 -26.21 27.08
CA ARG A 251 11.06 -26.64 25.79
C ARG A 251 12.51 -26.19 25.60
N ILE A 252 12.84 -24.98 26.05
CA ILE A 252 14.21 -24.44 26.03
C ILE A 252 15.12 -25.27 26.95
N ALA A 253 14.67 -25.54 28.19
CA ALA A 253 15.40 -26.37 29.14
C ALA A 253 15.63 -27.79 28.62
N ALA A 254 14.62 -28.41 28.02
CA ALA A 254 14.72 -29.73 27.39
C ALA A 254 15.73 -29.78 26.23
N ALA A 255 16.04 -28.63 25.61
CA ALA A 255 17.07 -28.50 24.59
C ALA A 255 18.49 -28.35 25.16
N GLY A 256 18.66 -28.40 26.49
CA GLY A 256 19.93 -28.28 27.21
C GLY A 256 20.40 -26.84 27.42
N VAL A 257 19.49 -25.86 27.30
CA VAL A 257 19.81 -24.43 27.43
C VAL A 257 19.33 -23.91 28.78
N GLU A 258 20.20 -23.18 29.48
CA GLU A 258 19.84 -22.50 30.74
C GLU A 258 18.77 -21.44 30.48
N VAL A 259 17.74 -21.41 31.32
CA VAL A 259 16.61 -20.49 31.20
C VAL A 259 16.15 -20.05 32.58
N THR A 260 16.05 -18.74 32.77
CA THR A 260 15.40 -18.16 33.95
C THR A 260 13.89 -18.12 33.71
N THR A 261 13.10 -18.58 34.66
CA THR A 261 11.64 -18.51 34.52
C THR A 261 11.14 -17.11 34.84
N VAL A 262 9.98 -16.71 34.30
CA VAL A 262 9.37 -15.41 34.65
C VAL A 262 8.94 -15.39 36.11
N GLU A 263 8.58 -16.53 36.68
CA GLU A 263 8.28 -16.73 38.09
C GLU A 263 9.52 -16.39 38.95
N ASP A 264 10.72 -16.85 38.56
CA ASP A 264 11.97 -16.50 39.23
C ASP A 264 12.30 -15.00 39.11
N LEU A 265 12.03 -14.39 37.94
CA LEU A 265 12.25 -12.96 37.70
C LEU A 265 11.32 -12.06 38.53
N THR A 266 10.08 -12.49 38.70
CA THR A 266 9.02 -11.68 39.31
C THR A 266 8.83 -11.97 40.80
N GLY A 267 9.21 -13.17 41.26
CA GLY A 267 8.84 -13.69 42.58
C GLY A 267 7.35 -13.98 42.72
N PHE A 268 6.59 -13.99 41.61
CA PHE A 268 5.14 -14.21 41.60
C PHE A 268 4.80 -15.53 40.88
N PRO A 269 4.04 -16.44 41.51
CA PRO A 269 3.74 -17.75 40.91
C PRO A 269 2.76 -17.64 39.73
N GLU A 270 2.81 -18.61 38.81
CA GLU A 270 1.77 -18.76 37.80
C GLU A 270 0.41 -19.03 38.48
N CYS A 271 -0.60 -18.23 38.16
CA CYS A 271 -1.95 -18.35 38.72
C CYS A 271 -3.01 -18.02 37.65
N LEU A 272 -4.27 -18.36 37.93
CA LEU A 272 -5.41 -18.17 37.01
C LEU A 272 -5.14 -18.78 35.63
N ASP A 273 -4.62 -20.01 35.62
CA ASP A 273 -4.26 -20.76 34.41
C ASP A 273 -3.30 -20.01 33.48
N GLY A 274 -2.42 -19.17 34.06
CA GLY A 274 -1.38 -18.45 33.34
C GLY A 274 -1.82 -17.13 32.72
N ARG A 275 -3.04 -16.64 33.01
CA ARG A 275 -3.60 -15.40 32.43
C ARG A 275 -2.81 -14.13 32.76
N VAL A 276 -2.14 -14.08 33.92
CA VAL A 276 -1.51 -12.85 34.44
C VAL A 276 0.01 -12.94 34.59
N LYS A 277 0.64 -14.03 34.13
CA LYS A 277 2.03 -14.35 34.46
C LYS A 277 3.08 -13.32 34.02
N THR A 278 2.85 -12.61 32.92
CA THR A 278 3.79 -11.60 32.41
C THR A 278 3.34 -10.16 32.67
N LEU A 279 2.14 -9.95 33.22
CA LEU A 279 1.58 -8.63 33.53
C LEU A 279 2.17 -8.07 34.83
N HIS A 280 3.49 -8.00 34.90
CA HIS A 280 4.24 -7.63 36.10
C HIS A 280 5.25 -6.51 35.81
N PRO A 281 5.46 -5.54 36.73
CA PRO A 281 6.42 -4.45 36.55
C PRO A 281 7.86 -4.95 36.30
N ASN A 282 8.32 -6.03 36.94
CA ASN A 282 9.67 -6.56 36.67
C ASN A 282 9.87 -7.02 35.21
N VAL A 283 8.79 -7.39 34.51
CA VAL A 283 8.84 -7.71 33.07
C VAL A 283 8.75 -6.42 32.26
N HIS A 284 7.69 -5.62 32.52
CA HIS A 284 7.40 -4.46 31.69
C HIS A 284 8.38 -3.29 31.88
N ALA A 285 8.94 -3.07 33.08
CA ALA A 285 9.99 -2.08 33.28
C ALA A 285 11.26 -2.45 32.51
N GLY A 286 11.62 -3.74 32.46
CA GLY A 286 12.74 -4.23 31.65
C GLY A 286 12.53 -4.03 30.14
N LEU A 287 11.28 -4.06 29.67
CA LEU A 287 10.92 -3.82 28.26
C LEU A 287 10.74 -2.33 27.93
N LEU A 288 10.22 -1.51 28.85
CA LEU A 288 9.76 -0.14 28.59
C LEU A 288 10.76 0.95 29.00
N ALA A 289 11.72 0.64 29.86
CA ALA A 289 12.71 1.62 30.28
C ALA A 289 13.52 2.12 29.08
N ASP A 290 13.44 3.42 28.80
CA ASP A 290 14.32 4.06 27.83
C ASP A 290 15.74 4.18 28.39
N VAL A 291 16.56 3.17 28.13
CA VAL A 291 17.94 3.11 28.65
C VAL A 291 18.89 4.12 28.03
N ARG A 292 18.42 5.04 27.18
CA ARG A 292 19.17 6.22 26.74
C ARG A 292 19.18 7.31 27.82
N LEU A 293 18.16 7.33 28.69
CA LEU A 293 17.98 8.30 29.77
C LEU A 293 18.64 7.82 31.06
N ASP A 294 19.48 8.65 31.67
CA ASP A 294 20.12 8.35 32.97
C ASP A 294 19.12 8.07 34.07
N SER A 295 18.03 8.84 34.13
CA SER A 295 16.97 8.68 35.13
C SER A 295 16.32 7.29 35.08
N HIS A 296 16.09 6.75 33.88
CA HIS A 296 15.52 5.41 33.72
C HIS A 296 16.53 4.32 34.10
N ARG A 297 17.82 4.49 33.76
CA ARG A 297 18.90 3.57 34.17
C ARG A 297 19.02 3.50 35.69
N GLN A 298 18.95 4.65 36.36
CA GLN A 298 19.01 4.72 37.82
C GLN A 298 17.80 4.03 38.46
N GLN A 299 16.58 4.27 37.97
CA GLN A 299 15.37 3.63 38.49
C GLN A 299 15.41 2.10 38.34
N LEU A 300 15.89 1.60 37.19
CA LEU A 300 16.10 0.16 36.98
C LEU A 300 17.06 -0.42 38.04
N ALA A 301 18.17 0.25 38.32
CA ALA A 301 19.13 -0.17 39.32
C ALA A 301 18.55 -0.15 40.75
N GLU A 302 17.79 0.89 41.11
CA GLU A 302 17.11 1.00 42.42
C GLU A 302 16.08 -0.12 42.63
N LEU A 303 15.41 -0.55 41.56
CA LEU A 303 14.43 -1.62 41.59
C LEU A 303 15.05 -3.03 41.43
N GLY A 304 16.35 -3.13 41.15
CA GLY A 304 17.01 -4.40 40.86
C GLY A 304 16.51 -5.08 39.58
N ILE A 305 16.06 -4.30 38.60
CA ILE A 305 15.52 -4.80 37.33
C ILE A 305 16.52 -4.50 36.22
N GLU A 306 17.01 -5.51 35.51
CA GLU A 306 17.82 -5.28 34.32
C GLU A 306 16.98 -5.32 33.03
N PRO A 307 17.36 -4.54 32.01
CA PRO A 307 16.58 -4.38 30.77
C PRO A 307 16.67 -5.62 29.86
N PHE A 308 15.77 -5.68 28.88
CA PHE A 308 15.82 -6.65 27.78
C PHE A 308 16.18 -5.95 26.48
N GLU A 309 17.09 -6.53 25.69
CA GLU A 309 17.36 -6.04 24.33
C GLU A 309 16.60 -6.81 23.25
N LEU A 310 16.06 -7.99 23.58
CA LEU A 310 15.29 -8.82 22.66
C LEU A 310 14.01 -9.35 23.33
N LEU A 311 12.88 -9.19 22.63
CA LEU A 311 11.63 -9.89 22.89
C LEU A 311 11.31 -10.80 21.70
N VAL A 312 11.04 -12.08 21.95
CA VAL A 312 10.51 -13.02 20.98
C VAL A 312 9.16 -13.52 21.46
N SER A 313 8.08 -13.12 20.77
CA SER A 313 6.72 -13.41 21.21
C SER A 313 5.76 -13.52 20.04
N ASN A 314 5.18 -14.70 19.84
CA ASN A 314 4.05 -14.90 18.92
C ASN A 314 2.79 -15.21 19.73
N LEU A 315 1.65 -14.73 19.24
CA LEU A 315 0.38 -14.71 19.97
C LEU A 315 -0.34 -16.06 19.86
N TYR A 316 -1.34 -16.25 20.72
CA TYR A 316 -2.24 -17.39 20.63
C TYR A 316 -2.99 -17.38 19.28
N PRO A 317 -3.29 -18.55 18.69
CA PRO A 317 -3.73 -18.64 17.31
C PRO A 317 -5.25 -18.38 17.18
N PHE A 318 -5.73 -17.25 17.71
CA PHE A 318 -7.15 -16.90 17.81
C PHE A 318 -7.94 -17.17 16.52
N ALA A 319 -7.45 -16.66 15.38
CA ALA A 319 -8.10 -16.83 14.09
C ALA A 319 -8.17 -18.29 13.64
N GLN A 320 -7.17 -19.11 13.96
CA GLN A 320 -7.15 -20.54 13.64
C GLN A 320 -8.12 -21.30 14.55
N THR A 321 -8.21 -20.94 15.83
CA THR A 321 -9.19 -21.51 16.77
C THR A 321 -10.61 -21.23 16.31
N VAL A 322 -10.91 -20.00 15.90
CA VAL A 322 -12.22 -19.64 15.29
C VAL A 322 -12.48 -20.49 14.04
N ALA A 323 -11.51 -20.59 13.14
CA ALA A 323 -11.64 -21.38 11.90
C ALA A 323 -11.82 -22.89 12.15
N SER A 324 -11.37 -23.41 13.29
CA SER A 324 -11.55 -24.82 13.67
C SER A 324 -12.98 -25.18 14.08
N GLY A 325 -13.85 -24.19 14.31
CA GLY A 325 -15.23 -24.39 14.79
C GLY A 325 -15.33 -24.57 16.32
N ALA A 326 -14.30 -24.17 17.07
CA ALA A 326 -14.29 -24.21 18.52
C ALA A 326 -15.47 -23.41 19.13
N GLY A 327 -15.94 -23.84 20.31
CA GLY A 327 -17.06 -23.19 21.00
C GLY A 327 -16.68 -21.79 21.54
N PRO A 328 -17.66 -20.92 21.86
CA PRO A 328 -17.37 -19.56 22.30
C PRO A 328 -16.43 -19.45 23.50
N ASP A 329 -16.62 -20.29 24.52
CA ASP A 329 -15.76 -20.29 25.71
C ASP A 329 -14.31 -20.67 25.36
N GLU A 330 -14.11 -21.66 24.49
CA GLU A 330 -12.79 -22.08 24.03
C GLU A 330 -12.08 -20.98 23.22
N VAL A 331 -12.83 -20.24 22.40
CA VAL A 331 -12.31 -19.10 21.65
C VAL A 331 -11.94 -17.94 22.58
N VAL A 332 -12.75 -17.67 23.61
CA VAL A 332 -12.46 -16.65 24.63
C VAL A 332 -11.16 -16.97 25.38
N GLU A 333 -10.91 -18.24 25.70
CA GLU A 333 -9.63 -18.66 26.31
C GLU A 333 -8.41 -18.41 25.41
N GLN A 334 -8.61 -18.26 24.09
CA GLN A 334 -7.54 -17.93 23.15
C GLN A 334 -7.30 -16.43 22.98
N ILE A 335 -8.01 -15.57 23.73
CA ILE A 335 -7.74 -14.13 23.76
C ILE A 335 -6.51 -13.86 24.66
N ASP A 336 -5.34 -13.79 24.04
CA ASP A 336 -4.09 -13.45 24.70
C ASP A 336 -4.04 -11.99 25.19
N ILE A 337 -3.71 -11.80 26.47
CA ILE A 337 -3.53 -10.48 27.12
C ILE A 337 -2.05 -10.15 27.31
N GLY A 338 -1.27 -11.13 27.78
CA GLY A 338 0.14 -10.97 28.11
C GLY A 338 1.02 -10.77 26.88
N GLY A 339 0.81 -11.57 25.83
CA GLY A 339 1.53 -11.48 24.57
C GLY A 339 1.42 -10.09 23.94
N PRO A 340 0.21 -9.57 23.64
CA PRO A 340 0.06 -8.24 23.03
C PRO A 340 0.62 -7.11 23.90
N SER A 341 0.51 -7.23 25.22
CA SER A 341 1.06 -6.25 26.17
C SER A 341 2.59 -6.17 26.08
N MET A 342 3.28 -7.32 26.07
CA MET A 342 4.74 -7.39 25.92
C MET A 342 5.19 -6.90 24.54
N VAL A 343 4.53 -7.38 23.46
CA VAL A 343 4.83 -7.00 22.08
C VAL A 343 4.72 -5.48 21.88
N ARG A 344 3.63 -4.87 22.34
CA ARG A 344 3.43 -3.41 22.26
C ARG A 344 4.44 -2.65 23.12
N GLY A 345 4.78 -3.17 24.30
CA GLY A 345 5.77 -2.58 25.20
C GLY A 345 7.16 -2.52 24.57
N ALA A 346 7.64 -3.63 24.02
CA ALA A 346 8.92 -3.70 23.32
C ALA A 346 8.93 -2.85 22.04
N ALA A 347 7.86 -2.91 21.23
CA ALA A 347 7.74 -2.13 20.00
C ALA A 347 7.75 -0.61 20.27
N LYS A 348 7.10 -0.16 21.36
CA LYS A 348 7.16 1.24 21.81
C LYS A 348 8.60 1.65 22.13
N ASN A 349 9.36 0.77 22.77
CA ASN A 349 10.76 1.02 23.17
C ASN A 349 11.79 0.51 22.14
N HIS A 350 11.46 0.52 20.85
CA HIS A 350 12.34 0.05 19.77
C HIS A 350 13.68 0.79 19.66
N ALA A 351 13.80 1.95 20.31
CA ALA A 351 15.10 2.60 20.48
C ALA A 351 16.11 1.68 21.19
N ASN A 352 15.64 0.76 22.03
CA ASN A 352 16.45 -0.09 22.89
C ASN A 352 16.17 -1.60 22.68
N VAL A 353 14.93 -1.98 22.34
CA VAL A 353 14.49 -3.38 22.29
C VAL A 353 14.17 -3.82 20.85
N ALA A 354 14.69 -4.98 20.44
CA ALA A 354 14.24 -5.67 19.22
C ALA A 354 13.05 -6.58 19.56
N VAL A 355 11.98 -6.54 18.77
CA VAL A 355 10.77 -7.37 18.98
C VAL A 355 10.51 -8.25 17.77
N VAL A 356 10.42 -9.57 17.97
CA VAL A 356 10.23 -10.54 16.89
C VAL A 356 8.99 -11.36 17.16
N VAL A 357 8.04 -11.30 16.23
CA VAL A 357 6.71 -11.93 16.36
C VAL A 357 6.49 -13.12 15.41
N ASP A 358 7.46 -13.41 14.55
CA ASP A 358 7.35 -14.42 13.49
C ASP A 358 8.55 -15.38 13.53
N PRO A 359 8.33 -16.71 13.68
CA PRO A 359 9.38 -17.72 13.61
C PRO A 359 10.24 -17.69 12.34
N ALA A 360 9.70 -17.24 11.19
CA ALA A 360 10.45 -17.14 9.95
C ALA A 360 11.65 -16.18 10.03
N ARG A 361 11.67 -15.29 11.03
CA ARG A 361 12.74 -14.31 11.29
C ARG A 361 13.82 -14.81 12.24
N TYR A 362 13.73 -16.02 12.79
CA TYR A 362 14.71 -16.48 13.78
C TYR A 362 16.14 -16.57 13.21
N GLY A 363 16.30 -16.85 11.92
CA GLY A 363 17.59 -16.77 11.23
C GLY A 363 18.18 -15.35 11.25
N ASP A 364 17.35 -14.32 11.05
CA ASP A 364 17.76 -12.92 11.10
C ASP A 364 18.19 -12.52 12.51
N VAL A 365 17.53 -13.06 13.54
CA VAL A 365 17.91 -12.84 14.95
C VAL A 365 19.31 -13.36 15.22
N LEU A 366 19.60 -14.61 14.83
CA LEU A 366 20.91 -15.21 15.04
C LEU A 366 22.00 -14.46 14.26
N THR A 367 21.70 -14.03 13.04
CA THR A 367 22.60 -13.21 12.23
C THR A 367 22.90 -11.87 12.91
N ALA A 368 21.88 -11.18 13.40
CA ALA A 368 22.04 -9.91 14.10
C ALA A 368 22.84 -10.06 15.40
N VAL A 369 22.52 -11.07 16.21
CA VAL A 369 23.24 -11.36 17.48
C VAL A 369 24.72 -11.63 17.20
N ALA A 370 25.05 -12.44 16.20
CA ALA A 370 26.43 -12.70 15.79
C ALA A 370 27.16 -11.43 15.32
N ALA A 371 26.44 -10.47 14.74
CA ALA A 371 26.98 -9.18 14.31
C ALA A 371 27.08 -8.13 15.44
N GLY A 372 26.77 -8.49 16.70
CA GLY A 372 26.78 -7.54 17.83
C GLY A 372 25.41 -6.89 18.11
N GLY A 373 24.33 -7.50 17.61
CA GLY A 373 22.94 -7.11 17.84
C GLY A 373 22.30 -6.33 16.68
N PHE A 374 21.10 -5.80 16.91
CA PHE A 374 20.35 -5.07 15.88
C PHE A 374 20.77 -3.61 15.79
N THR A 375 20.70 -3.03 14.59
CA THR A 375 20.74 -1.57 14.36
C THR A 375 19.40 -0.92 14.72
N LEU A 376 19.38 0.40 14.88
CA LEU A 376 18.13 1.13 15.14
C LEU A 376 17.09 0.94 14.02
N ALA A 377 17.53 0.99 12.75
CA ALA A 377 16.65 0.83 11.60
C ALA A 377 16.05 -0.58 11.50
N GLU A 378 16.80 -1.62 11.89
CA GLU A 378 16.27 -2.98 12.04
C GLU A 378 15.20 -3.03 13.13
N ARG A 379 15.46 -2.46 14.32
CA ARG A 379 14.48 -2.43 15.42
C ARG A 379 13.21 -1.66 15.08
N GLN A 380 13.31 -0.56 14.34
CA GLN A 380 12.15 0.21 13.87
C GLN A 380 11.27 -0.61 12.91
N ARG A 381 11.88 -1.37 11.99
CA ARG A 381 11.16 -2.28 11.09
C ARG A 381 10.47 -3.40 11.85
N LEU A 382 11.15 -3.99 12.83
CA LEU A 382 10.60 -4.99 13.74
C LEU A 382 9.42 -4.43 14.57
N ALA A 383 9.52 -3.20 15.06
CA ALA A 383 8.44 -2.54 15.80
C ALA A 383 7.20 -2.27 14.94
N LEU A 384 7.39 -1.88 13.68
CA LEU A 384 6.28 -1.75 12.72
C LEU A 384 5.59 -3.11 12.53
N GLN A 385 6.36 -4.18 12.30
CA GLN A 385 5.81 -5.55 12.16
C GLN A 385 5.04 -5.98 13.40
N ALA A 386 5.56 -5.71 14.60
CA ALA A 386 4.91 -6.00 15.87
C ALA A 386 3.56 -5.28 16.02
N PHE A 387 3.48 -3.98 15.71
CA PHE A 387 2.21 -3.25 15.78
C PHE A 387 1.21 -3.69 14.70
N THR A 388 1.67 -4.03 13.48
CA THR A 388 0.81 -4.61 12.44
C THR A 388 0.25 -5.97 12.87
N HIS A 389 1.07 -6.81 13.52
CA HIS A 389 0.64 -8.09 14.05
C HIS A 389 -0.45 -7.93 15.12
N THR A 390 -0.25 -7.05 16.10
CA THR A 390 -1.26 -6.80 17.14
C THR A 390 -2.53 -6.13 16.60
N ALA A 391 -2.40 -5.20 15.65
CA ALA A 391 -3.57 -4.58 15.03
C ALA A 391 -4.43 -5.60 14.26
N THR A 392 -3.79 -6.54 13.56
CA THR A 392 -4.46 -7.63 12.85
C THR A 392 -5.15 -8.59 13.83
N TYR A 393 -4.46 -8.93 14.91
CA TYR A 393 -5.00 -9.74 16.00
C TYR A 393 -6.26 -9.12 16.61
N ASP A 394 -6.20 -7.84 16.98
CA ASP A 394 -7.33 -7.13 17.58
C ASP A 394 -8.51 -6.98 16.61
N VAL A 395 -8.26 -6.81 15.31
CA VAL A 395 -9.32 -6.84 14.27
C VAL A 395 -10.04 -8.18 14.26
N HIS A 396 -9.31 -9.31 14.30
CA HIS A 396 -9.93 -10.64 14.36
C HIS A 396 -10.78 -10.83 15.62
N VAL A 397 -10.25 -10.44 16.79
CA VAL A 397 -10.97 -10.54 18.06
C VAL A 397 -12.24 -9.68 18.05
N ALA A 398 -12.14 -8.41 17.63
CA ALA A 398 -13.29 -7.50 17.57
C ALA A 398 -14.36 -7.98 16.58
N SER A 399 -13.96 -8.44 15.40
CA SER A 399 -14.88 -9.00 14.39
C SER A 399 -15.59 -10.25 14.89
N TRP A 400 -14.90 -11.15 15.59
CA TRP A 400 -15.51 -12.35 16.16
C TRP A 400 -16.47 -12.02 17.32
N LEU A 401 -16.06 -11.16 18.25
CA LEU A 401 -16.92 -10.72 19.36
C LEU A 401 -18.21 -10.08 18.83
N GLY A 402 -18.12 -9.19 17.84
CA GLY A 402 -19.28 -8.52 17.25
C GLY A 402 -20.15 -9.40 16.34
N SER A 403 -19.70 -10.59 15.95
CA SER A 403 -20.51 -11.52 15.13
C SER A 403 -21.05 -12.72 15.91
N VAL A 404 -20.39 -13.11 17.01
CA VAL A 404 -20.73 -14.33 17.77
C VAL A 404 -21.22 -14.02 19.18
N VAL A 405 -20.52 -13.15 19.91
CA VAL A 405 -20.80 -12.89 21.34
C VAL A 405 -21.85 -11.79 21.51
N ALA A 406 -21.73 -10.73 20.70
CA ALA A 406 -22.64 -9.60 20.69
C ALA A 406 -23.07 -9.28 19.24
N PRO A 407 -23.80 -10.21 18.57
CA PRO A 407 -24.29 -9.98 17.23
C PRO A 407 -25.30 -8.82 17.19
N PRO A 408 -25.50 -8.17 16.02
CA PRO A 408 -26.47 -7.09 15.86
C PRO A 408 -27.87 -7.48 16.35
N ALA A 409 -28.48 -6.60 17.16
CA ALA A 409 -29.79 -6.87 17.78
C ALA A 409 -30.95 -6.95 16.78
N ASP A 410 -30.79 -6.32 15.61
CA ASP A 410 -31.75 -6.37 14.50
C ASP A 410 -31.63 -7.66 13.65
N GLY A 411 -30.69 -8.55 13.99
CA GLY A 411 -30.45 -9.81 13.28
C GLY A 411 -29.83 -9.64 11.89
N THR A 412 -29.36 -8.43 11.56
CA THR A 412 -28.74 -8.16 10.27
C THR A 412 -27.38 -8.84 10.14
N VAL A 413 -26.97 -9.14 8.90
CA VAL A 413 -25.65 -9.69 8.59
C VAL A 413 -24.54 -8.64 8.61
N PHE A 414 -24.89 -7.36 8.76
CA PHE A 414 -23.96 -6.24 8.76
C PHE A 414 -23.56 -5.86 10.19
N PRO A 415 -22.27 -5.93 10.55
CA PRO A 415 -21.84 -5.62 11.91
C PRO A 415 -21.90 -4.11 12.19
N GLU A 416 -22.05 -3.75 13.47
CA GLU A 416 -21.99 -2.33 13.91
C GLU A 416 -20.62 -1.69 13.64
N TRP A 417 -19.56 -2.49 13.67
CA TRP A 417 -18.20 -2.08 13.35
C TRP A 417 -17.55 -3.06 12.38
N VAL A 418 -16.84 -2.53 11.38
CA VAL A 418 -16.09 -3.32 10.40
C VAL A 418 -14.63 -2.89 10.37
N GLY A 419 -13.74 -3.86 10.55
CA GLY A 419 -12.29 -3.70 10.40
C GLY A 419 -11.74 -4.67 9.35
N GLY A 420 -10.62 -4.30 8.75
CA GLY A 420 -9.92 -5.17 7.81
C GLY A 420 -8.45 -4.78 7.73
N THR A 421 -7.59 -5.78 7.57
CA THR A 421 -6.16 -5.60 7.35
C THR A 421 -5.76 -6.31 6.06
N TRP A 422 -4.75 -5.76 5.39
CA TRP A 422 -4.23 -6.33 4.16
C TRP A 422 -2.72 -6.13 4.08
N GLU A 423 -2.05 -7.10 3.48
CA GLU A 423 -0.61 -7.06 3.23
C GLU A 423 -0.34 -6.68 1.78
N ARG A 424 0.62 -5.78 1.56
CA ARG A 424 1.00 -5.37 0.21
C ARG A 424 1.73 -6.53 -0.47
N SER A 425 1.14 -7.05 -1.53
CA SER A 425 1.74 -8.11 -2.35
C SER A 425 2.69 -7.55 -3.41
N ALA A 426 2.28 -6.49 -4.12
CA ALA A 426 3.09 -5.88 -5.18
C ALA A 426 2.80 -4.39 -5.34
N VAL A 427 3.80 -3.60 -5.71
CA VAL A 427 3.58 -2.25 -6.26
C VAL A 427 3.31 -2.42 -7.75
N LEU A 428 2.22 -1.81 -8.25
CA LEU A 428 1.86 -1.89 -9.65
C LEU A 428 2.51 -0.72 -10.41
N ARG A 429 2.68 -0.89 -11.72
CA ARG A 429 3.28 0.13 -12.60
C ARG A 429 2.57 1.49 -12.50
N TYR A 430 1.24 1.46 -12.40
CA TYR A 430 0.34 2.60 -12.18
C TYR A 430 -1.06 2.07 -11.82
N GLY A 431 -1.98 2.97 -11.44
CA GLY A 431 -3.39 2.70 -11.13
C GLY A 431 -4.27 2.58 -12.38
N GLU A 432 -5.48 3.14 -12.35
CA GLU A 432 -6.34 3.15 -13.54
C GLU A 432 -5.68 3.89 -14.72
N ASN A 433 -4.92 4.94 -14.41
CA ASN A 433 -4.23 5.79 -15.38
C ASN A 433 -2.73 5.93 -15.06
N PRO A 434 -1.85 6.18 -16.05
CA PRO A 434 -0.39 6.22 -15.87
C PRO A 434 0.15 7.20 -14.82
N HIS A 435 -0.58 8.29 -14.53
CA HIS A 435 -0.17 9.31 -13.55
C HIS A 435 -0.53 8.94 -12.09
N GLN A 436 -1.27 7.84 -11.88
CA GLN A 436 -1.70 7.39 -10.55
C GLN A 436 -0.80 6.24 -10.10
N ALA A 437 -0.25 6.29 -8.88
CA ALA A 437 0.45 5.15 -8.29
C ALA A 437 -0.56 4.11 -7.76
N ALA A 438 -0.20 2.82 -7.77
CA ALA A 438 -1.05 1.76 -7.23
C ALA A 438 -0.26 0.58 -6.68
N ALA A 439 -0.93 -0.26 -5.88
CA ALA A 439 -0.40 -1.49 -5.32
C ALA A 439 -1.52 -2.53 -5.15
N LEU A 440 -1.16 -3.81 -5.26
CA LEU A 440 -2.03 -4.93 -4.92
C LEU A 440 -1.86 -5.29 -3.44
N TYR A 441 -2.97 -5.50 -2.77
CA TYR A 441 -3.04 -5.93 -1.38
C TYR A 441 -3.78 -7.27 -1.28
N ARG A 442 -3.28 -8.18 -0.44
CA ARG A 442 -3.88 -9.48 -0.14
C ARG A 442 -4.44 -9.48 1.27
N THR A 443 -5.57 -10.17 1.46
CA THR A 443 -6.01 -10.50 2.82
C THR A 443 -5.12 -11.61 3.37
N GLY A 444 -4.83 -11.57 4.67
CA GLY A 444 -4.07 -12.61 5.36
C GLY A 444 -4.93 -13.81 5.81
N HIS A 445 -6.24 -13.79 5.51
CA HIS A 445 -7.20 -14.80 5.98
C HIS A 445 -8.29 -15.09 4.94
N GLY A 446 -8.85 -16.30 4.97
CA GLY A 446 -9.89 -16.73 4.02
C GLY A 446 -9.35 -17.11 2.64
N ALA A 447 -10.27 -17.35 1.69
CA ALA A 447 -9.91 -17.76 0.34
C ALA A 447 -9.07 -16.67 -0.38
N PRO A 448 -7.98 -17.03 -1.07
CA PRO A 448 -7.07 -16.07 -1.69
C PRO A 448 -7.70 -15.24 -2.82
N GLY A 449 -8.71 -15.81 -3.50
CA GLY A 449 -9.37 -15.21 -4.65
C GLY A 449 -8.38 -14.77 -5.75
N LEU A 450 -8.79 -13.79 -6.55
CA LEU A 450 -7.94 -13.27 -7.62
C LEU A 450 -6.66 -12.56 -7.11
N ALA A 451 -6.71 -11.94 -5.93
CA ALA A 451 -5.56 -11.26 -5.36
C ALA A 451 -4.42 -12.24 -5.03
N GLY A 452 -4.75 -13.49 -4.68
CA GLY A 452 -3.80 -14.58 -4.46
C GLY A 452 -3.61 -15.51 -5.66
N ALA A 453 -4.09 -15.14 -6.86
CA ALA A 453 -3.89 -15.93 -8.07
C ALA A 453 -2.41 -16.18 -8.35
N GLU A 454 -2.09 -17.37 -8.85
CA GLU A 454 -0.77 -17.69 -9.34
C GLU A 454 -0.63 -17.28 -10.79
N GLN A 455 0.35 -16.43 -11.08
CA GLN A 455 0.68 -16.05 -12.44
C GLN A 455 1.66 -17.04 -13.05
N LEU A 456 1.18 -17.87 -13.97
CA LEU A 456 1.96 -18.94 -14.61
C LEU A 456 2.82 -18.44 -15.78
N HIS A 457 2.46 -17.30 -16.39
CA HIS A 457 3.15 -16.74 -17.55
C HIS A 457 2.85 -15.24 -17.73
N GLY A 458 3.62 -14.58 -18.61
CA GLY A 458 3.32 -13.23 -19.11
C GLY A 458 4.00 -12.11 -18.35
N LYS A 459 3.67 -10.87 -18.75
CA LYS A 459 4.14 -9.64 -18.10
C LYS A 459 3.46 -9.44 -16.75
N GLU A 460 3.99 -8.57 -15.90
CA GLU A 460 3.31 -8.13 -14.68
C GLU A 460 1.87 -7.65 -14.95
N MET A 461 0.96 -7.96 -14.04
CA MET A 461 -0.43 -7.50 -14.04
C MET A 461 -0.51 -5.98 -13.80
N SER A 462 -1.32 -5.27 -14.58
CA SER A 462 -1.69 -3.87 -14.31
C SER A 462 -2.92 -3.77 -13.38
N TYR A 463 -3.22 -2.56 -12.88
CA TYR A 463 -4.43 -2.32 -12.09
C TYR A 463 -5.71 -2.72 -12.86
N ASN A 464 -5.85 -2.25 -14.10
CA ASN A 464 -7.01 -2.57 -14.93
C ASN A 464 -7.09 -4.06 -15.28
N ASN A 465 -5.95 -4.76 -15.38
CA ASN A 465 -5.97 -6.22 -15.56
C ASN A 465 -6.61 -6.93 -14.36
N TYR A 466 -6.37 -6.49 -13.14
CA TYR A 466 -7.03 -7.06 -11.96
C TYR A 466 -8.54 -6.75 -11.95
N VAL A 467 -8.94 -5.52 -12.26
CA VAL A 467 -10.36 -5.13 -12.34
C VAL A 467 -11.11 -5.94 -13.39
N ASP A 468 -10.54 -6.06 -14.59
CA ASP A 468 -11.17 -6.80 -15.69
C ASP A 468 -11.17 -8.31 -15.43
N ALA A 469 -10.10 -8.87 -14.85
CA ALA A 469 -10.06 -10.29 -14.49
C ALA A 469 -11.05 -10.65 -13.38
N ASP A 470 -11.27 -9.77 -12.40
CA ASP A 470 -12.25 -10.00 -11.33
C ASP A 470 -13.68 -9.97 -11.89
N ALA A 471 -13.97 -9.00 -12.76
CA ALA A 471 -15.24 -8.93 -13.48
C ALA A 471 -15.46 -10.15 -14.38
N ALA A 472 -14.43 -10.60 -15.10
CA ALA A 472 -14.52 -11.76 -15.98
C ALA A 472 -14.76 -13.04 -15.17
N TRP A 473 -13.99 -13.21 -14.09
CA TRP A 473 -14.10 -14.34 -13.18
C TRP A 473 -15.50 -14.46 -12.61
N ARG A 474 -16.05 -13.36 -12.04
CA ARG A 474 -17.44 -13.34 -11.54
C ARG A 474 -18.44 -13.71 -12.64
N SER A 475 -18.30 -13.11 -13.84
CA SER A 475 -19.24 -13.33 -14.95
C SER A 475 -19.26 -14.78 -15.46
N ALA A 476 -18.11 -15.45 -15.51
CA ALA A 476 -18.04 -16.87 -15.89
C ALA A 476 -18.58 -17.77 -14.78
N HIS A 477 -18.31 -17.43 -13.52
CA HIS A 477 -18.77 -18.19 -12.34
C HIS A 477 -20.21 -17.93 -11.92
N ASP A 478 -20.91 -17.01 -12.59
CA ASP A 478 -22.37 -16.95 -12.47
C ASP A 478 -22.98 -18.28 -12.97
N PHE A 479 -22.37 -19.00 -13.91
CA PHE A 479 -22.91 -20.23 -14.51
C PHE A 479 -22.32 -21.53 -13.95
N THR A 480 -23.08 -22.63 -14.07
CA THR A 480 -22.65 -23.99 -13.64
C THR A 480 -22.16 -24.85 -14.82
N GLU A 481 -22.70 -24.58 -16.00
CA GLU A 481 -22.29 -25.07 -17.31
C GLU A 481 -20.86 -24.62 -17.63
N PRO A 482 -20.12 -25.27 -18.55
CA PRO A 482 -18.89 -24.70 -19.10
C PRO A 482 -19.17 -23.30 -19.64
N ALA A 483 -18.55 -22.30 -19.03
CA ALA A 483 -18.83 -20.90 -19.33
C ALA A 483 -17.54 -20.12 -19.56
N VAL A 484 -17.60 -19.20 -20.52
CA VAL A 484 -16.53 -18.26 -20.82
C VAL A 484 -17.09 -16.85 -20.88
N ALA A 485 -16.42 -15.94 -20.18
CA ALA A 485 -16.69 -14.51 -20.24
C ALA A 485 -15.47 -13.77 -20.80
N VAL A 486 -15.71 -12.85 -21.73
CA VAL A 486 -14.72 -11.93 -22.29
C VAL A 486 -15.09 -10.51 -21.85
N ILE A 487 -14.23 -9.91 -21.05
CA ILE A 487 -14.39 -8.56 -20.49
C ILE A 487 -13.39 -7.60 -21.10
N LYS A 488 -13.82 -6.35 -21.25
CA LYS A 488 -12.94 -5.22 -21.51
C LYS A 488 -13.47 -3.99 -20.80
N HIS A 489 -12.64 -3.34 -19.98
CA HIS A 489 -13.03 -2.15 -19.20
C HIS A 489 -14.29 -2.39 -18.35
N ALA A 490 -14.26 -3.45 -17.55
CA ALA A 490 -15.29 -3.89 -16.60
C ALA A 490 -16.68 -4.19 -17.22
N ASN A 491 -16.76 -4.34 -18.54
CA ASN A 491 -17.97 -4.67 -19.28
C ASN A 491 -17.77 -5.91 -20.15
N PRO A 492 -18.79 -6.77 -20.30
CA PRO A 492 -18.72 -7.94 -21.15
C PRO A 492 -18.83 -7.56 -22.63
N CYS A 493 -17.83 -7.94 -23.41
CA CYS A 493 -17.93 -7.96 -24.86
C CYS A 493 -18.44 -9.31 -25.39
N GLY A 494 -18.41 -10.37 -24.56
CA GLY A 494 -19.03 -11.64 -24.86
C GLY A 494 -19.16 -12.53 -23.63
N ILE A 495 -20.26 -13.27 -23.53
CA ILE A 495 -20.50 -14.30 -22.51
C ILE A 495 -21.20 -15.45 -23.22
N ALA A 496 -20.79 -16.68 -22.94
CA ALA A 496 -21.50 -17.85 -23.44
C ALA A 496 -21.28 -19.07 -22.55
N VAL A 497 -22.23 -19.99 -22.64
CA VAL A 497 -22.12 -21.37 -22.16
C VAL A 497 -21.99 -22.33 -23.36
N GLY A 498 -21.47 -23.53 -23.13
CA GLY A 498 -21.33 -24.56 -24.16
C GLY A 498 -21.18 -25.96 -23.58
N ALA A 499 -21.04 -26.97 -24.43
CA ALA A 499 -20.74 -28.34 -24.00
C ALA A 499 -19.35 -28.47 -23.37
N ASP A 500 -18.42 -27.60 -23.76
CA ASP A 500 -17.08 -27.48 -23.23
C ASP A 500 -16.57 -26.01 -23.29
N ILE A 501 -15.37 -25.78 -22.74
CA ILE A 501 -14.74 -24.45 -22.70
C ILE A 501 -14.37 -23.94 -24.11
N ALA A 502 -14.07 -24.81 -25.06
CA ALA A 502 -13.70 -24.41 -26.42
C ALA A 502 -14.92 -23.91 -27.21
N GLU A 503 -16.08 -24.56 -27.05
CA GLU A 503 -17.34 -24.10 -27.60
C GLU A 503 -17.80 -22.80 -26.95
N ALA A 504 -17.78 -22.73 -25.61
CA ALA A 504 -18.16 -21.53 -24.87
C ALA A 504 -17.28 -20.34 -25.28
N HIS A 505 -15.96 -20.51 -25.40
CA HIS A 505 -15.07 -19.44 -25.87
C HIS A 505 -15.41 -18.99 -27.29
N ARG A 506 -15.60 -19.93 -28.24
CA ARG A 506 -15.94 -19.62 -29.63
C ARG A 506 -17.24 -18.81 -29.73
N LYS A 507 -18.26 -19.19 -28.96
CA LYS A 507 -19.55 -18.49 -28.87
C LYS A 507 -19.39 -17.10 -28.24
N ALA A 508 -18.70 -16.98 -27.11
CA ALA A 508 -18.46 -15.70 -26.45
C ALA A 508 -17.63 -14.74 -27.31
N HIS A 509 -16.58 -15.22 -27.99
CA HIS A 509 -15.79 -14.41 -28.89
C HIS A 509 -16.61 -13.89 -30.09
N ALA A 510 -17.56 -14.69 -30.58
CA ALA A 510 -18.41 -14.31 -31.70
C ALA A 510 -19.40 -13.18 -31.35
N THR A 511 -19.67 -12.89 -30.08
CA THR A 511 -20.54 -11.76 -29.66
C THR A 511 -20.04 -10.44 -30.24
N ASP A 512 -18.80 -10.07 -29.95
CA ASP A 512 -18.12 -8.88 -30.50
C ASP A 512 -16.59 -9.14 -30.63
N PRO A 513 -16.15 -9.73 -31.77
CA PRO A 513 -14.75 -10.07 -32.00
C PRO A 513 -13.81 -8.85 -31.98
N VAL A 514 -14.33 -7.67 -32.36
CA VAL A 514 -13.57 -6.42 -32.43
C VAL A 514 -13.25 -5.94 -31.01
N SER A 515 -14.25 -5.91 -30.13
CA SER A 515 -14.05 -5.53 -28.73
C SER A 515 -13.27 -6.58 -27.94
N ALA A 516 -13.38 -7.88 -28.29
CA ALA A 516 -12.61 -8.95 -27.66
C ALA A 516 -11.09 -8.81 -27.87
N PHE A 517 -10.64 -8.08 -28.90
CA PHE A 517 -9.22 -7.78 -29.10
C PHE A 517 -8.65 -6.96 -27.93
N GLY A 518 -7.67 -7.52 -27.22
CA GLY A 518 -7.07 -6.95 -26.02
C GLY A 518 -7.93 -7.10 -24.77
N GLY A 519 -8.92 -7.99 -24.81
CA GLY A 519 -9.78 -8.29 -23.67
C GLY A 519 -9.11 -9.21 -22.64
N VAL A 520 -9.87 -9.47 -21.57
CA VAL A 520 -9.59 -10.42 -20.51
C VAL A 520 -10.59 -11.56 -20.59
N ILE A 521 -10.10 -12.79 -20.58
CA ILE A 521 -10.92 -14.00 -20.70
C ILE A 521 -10.94 -14.72 -19.36
N ALA A 522 -12.13 -15.11 -18.89
CA ALA A 522 -12.29 -16.03 -17.78
C ALA A 522 -13.04 -17.29 -18.22
N ALA A 523 -12.58 -18.44 -17.74
CA ALA A 523 -13.27 -19.73 -17.86
C ALA A 523 -13.58 -20.28 -16.46
N ASN A 524 -14.78 -20.83 -16.25
CA ASN A 524 -15.18 -21.40 -14.96
C ASN A 524 -14.74 -22.88 -14.76
N ARG A 525 -14.07 -23.46 -15.76
CA ARG A 525 -13.45 -24.80 -15.75
C ARG A 525 -12.04 -24.70 -16.35
N PRO A 526 -11.19 -25.75 -16.23
CA PRO A 526 -9.86 -25.73 -16.79
C PRO A 526 -9.84 -25.39 -18.29
N VAL A 527 -8.89 -24.56 -18.70
CA VAL A 527 -8.72 -24.21 -20.13
C VAL A 527 -8.10 -25.40 -20.85
N THR A 528 -8.80 -25.88 -21.87
CA THR A 528 -8.37 -27.03 -22.68
C THR A 528 -7.38 -26.62 -23.77
N GLU A 529 -6.63 -27.58 -24.32
CA GLU A 529 -5.74 -27.32 -25.45
C GLU A 529 -6.50 -26.75 -26.66
N GLU A 530 -7.69 -27.25 -26.98
CA GLU A 530 -8.50 -26.73 -28.09
C GLU A 530 -8.88 -25.26 -27.85
N ALA A 531 -9.35 -24.92 -26.66
CA ALA A 531 -9.69 -23.55 -26.31
C ALA A 531 -8.46 -22.64 -26.41
N ALA A 532 -7.30 -23.10 -25.92
CA ALA A 532 -6.03 -22.38 -26.02
C ALA A 532 -5.63 -22.10 -27.48
N GLN A 533 -5.78 -23.08 -28.39
CA GLN A 533 -5.49 -22.90 -29.81
C GLN A 533 -6.39 -21.85 -30.47
N GLN A 534 -7.65 -21.74 -30.03
CA GLN A 534 -8.56 -20.68 -30.49
C GLN A 534 -8.14 -19.32 -29.94
N ILE A 535 -7.91 -19.24 -28.62
CA ILE A 535 -7.53 -18.00 -27.93
C ILE A 535 -6.22 -17.43 -28.48
N ALA A 536 -5.23 -18.29 -28.76
CA ALA A 536 -3.92 -17.86 -29.28
C ALA A 536 -3.96 -17.15 -30.64
N LYS A 537 -5.08 -17.23 -31.37
CA LYS A 537 -5.30 -16.50 -32.63
C LYS A 537 -5.71 -15.05 -32.39
N VAL A 538 -6.19 -14.73 -31.19
CA VAL A 538 -6.67 -13.41 -30.77
C VAL A 538 -5.61 -12.76 -29.89
N PHE A 539 -5.48 -11.44 -29.96
CA PHE A 539 -4.69 -10.71 -28.98
C PHE A 539 -5.47 -10.64 -27.66
N THR A 540 -4.94 -11.24 -26.61
CA THR A 540 -5.57 -11.32 -25.28
C THR A 540 -4.58 -10.83 -24.23
N GLU A 541 -5.03 -9.98 -23.30
CA GLU A 541 -4.17 -9.43 -22.24
C GLU A 541 -4.01 -10.41 -21.08
N VAL A 542 -5.12 -11.02 -20.64
CA VAL A 542 -5.19 -11.92 -19.47
C VAL A 542 -6.14 -13.09 -19.76
N ILE A 543 -5.76 -14.28 -19.32
CA ILE A 543 -6.62 -15.47 -19.26
C ILE A 543 -6.61 -15.96 -17.82
N VAL A 544 -7.78 -16.06 -17.20
CA VAL A 544 -7.97 -16.55 -15.83
C VAL A 544 -8.84 -17.81 -15.83
N ALA A 545 -8.40 -18.83 -15.10
CA ALA A 545 -9.08 -20.11 -15.02
C ALA A 545 -8.78 -20.81 -13.69
N PRO A 546 -9.62 -21.77 -13.26
CA PRO A 546 -9.30 -22.61 -12.11
C PRO A 546 -8.04 -23.45 -12.35
N ASP A 547 -7.81 -23.89 -13.59
CA ASP A 547 -6.58 -24.56 -14.00
C ASP A 547 -6.36 -24.49 -15.53
N PHE A 548 -5.24 -25.01 -16.01
CA PHE A 548 -4.92 -25.14 -17.43
C PHE A 548 -4.42 -26.55 -17.74
N GLU A 549 -4.90 -27.13 -18.84
CA GLU A 549 -4.30 -28.38 -19.34
C GLU A 549 -2.84 -28.14 -19.76
N PRO A 550 -1.96 -29.16 -19.67
CA PRO A 550 -0.57 -29.02 -20.10
C PRO A 550 -0.42 -28.50 -21.53
N GLY A 551 -1.19 -29.06 -22.48
CA GLY A 551 -1.21 -28.60 -23.88
C GLY A 551 -1.72 -27.16 -24.04
N ALA A 552 -2.63 -26.71 -23.17
CA ALA A 552 -3.10 -25.32 -23.18
C ALA A 552 -1.97 -24.34 -22.79
N LEU A 553 -1.17 -24.68 -21.77
CA LEU A 553 -0.01 -23.87 -21.37
C LEU A 553 1.04 -23.84 -22.48
N GLU A 554 1.34 -24.98 -23.12
CA GLU A 554 2.28 -25.04 -24.24
C GLU A 554 1.88 -24.07 -25.37
N VAL A 555 0.59 -24.05 -25.74
CA VAL A 555 0.09 -23.16 -26.80
C VAL A 555 0.11 -21.69 -26.39
N LEU A 556 -0.40 -21.37 -25.19
CA LEU A 556 -0.58 -19.99 -24.76
C LEU A 556 0.74 -19.30 -24.40
N THR A 557 1.71 -20.05 -23.88
CA THR A 557 3.03 -19.50 -23.51
C THR A 557 3.87 -19.06 -24.70
N LEU A 558 3.54 -19.52 -25.93
CA LEU A 558 4.12 -19.00 -27.17
C LEU A 558 3.86 -17.49 -27.35
N LYS A 559 2.81 -16.95 -26.74
CA LYS A 559 2.55 -15.50 -26.70
C LYS A 559 3.28 -14.88 -25.52
N LYS A 560 4.37 -14.15 -25.78
CA LYS A 560 5.24 -13.56 -24.74
C LYS A 560 4.52 -12.74 -23.65
N ASN A 561 3.43 -12.06 -24.00
CA ASN A 561 2.86 -11.01 -23.12
C ASN A 561 1.59 -11.43 -22.37
N VAL A 562 0.89 -12.50 -22.77
CA VAL A 562 -0.40 -12.88 -22.18
C VAL A 562 -0.18 -13.33 -20.74
N ARG A 563 -0.96 -12.80 -19.79
CA ARG A 563 -0.93 -13.29 -18.41
C ARG A 563 -1.85 -14.50 -18.29
N LEU A 564 -1.30 -15.58 -17.77
CA LEU A 564 -2.06 -16.80 -17.44
C LEU A 564 -2.19 -16.87 -15.93
N LEU A 565 -3.42 -16.79 -15.42
CA LEU A 565 -3.71 -16.75 -14.00
C LEU A 565 -4.47 -18.01 -13.59
N ARG A 566 -3.90 -18.75 -12.64
CA ARG A 566 -4.55 -19.88 -11.97
C ARG A 566 -5.16 -19.41 -10.65
N VAL A 567 -6.47 -19.61 -10.50
CA VAL A 567 -7.22 -19.28 -9.27
C VAL A 567 -7.79 -20.56 -8.68
N PRO A 568 -7.16 -21.14 -7.65
CA PRO A 568 -7.51 -22.48 -7.17
C PRO A 568 -8.86 -22.54 -6.44
N GLU A 569 -9.31 -21.44 -5.85
CA GLU A 569 -10.55 -21.37 -5.09
C GLU A 569 -11.39 -20.16 -5.50
N THR A 570 -12.67 -20.40 -5.78
CA THR A 570 -13.63 -19.32 -6.02
C THR A 570 -13.96 -18.61 -4.72
N ASP A 571 -13.96 -17.28 -4.76
CA ASP A 571 -14.34 -16.44 -3.64
C ASP A 571 -15.82 -16.63 -3.28
N GLN A 572 -16.08 -17.09 -2.05
CA GLN A 572 -17.42 -17.34 -1.50
C GLN A 572 -17.89 -16.22 -0.55
N ARG A 573 -17.29 -15.02 -0.60
CA ARG A 573 -17.67 -13.91 0.29
C ARG A 573 -19.16 -13.58 0.19
N PRO A 574 -19.91 -13.54 1.30
CA PRO A 574 -21.35 -13.27 1.29
C PRO A 574 -21.68 -11.78 1.12
N VAL A 575 -20.71 -10.90 1.38
CA VAL A 575 -20.88 -9.45 1.39
C VAL A 575 -19.79 -8.81 0.51
N GLU A 576 -20.19 -7.84 -0.31
CA GLU A 576 -19.28 -6.94 -1.03
C GLU A 576 -19.28 -5.54 -0.42
N THR A 577 -18.21 -4.80 -0.68
CA THR A 577 -18.03 -3.45 -0.15
C THR A 577 -17.71 -2.46 -1.24
N ARG A 578 -18.28 -1.25 -1.17
CA ARG A 578 -18.03 -0.15 -2.09
C ARG A 578 -17.57 1.08 -1.32
N SER A 579 -16.39 1.60 -1.65
CA SER A 579 -15.89 2.84 -1.05
C SER A 579 -16.68 4.05 -1.56
N ILE A 580 -16.96 4.99 -0.66
CA ILE A 580 -17.51 6.31 -0.97
C ILE A 580 -16.72 7.38 -0.21
N SER A 581 -16.86 8.66 -0.57
CA SER A 581 -16.18 9.74 0.15
C SER A 581 -16.58 9.74 1.63
N GLY A 582 -15.60 9.59 2.53
CA GLY A 582 -15.83 9.57 3.98
C GLY A 582 -16.24 8.22 4.57
N GLY A 583 -16.42 7.16 3.76
CA GLY A 583 -16.87 5.87 4.29
C GLY A 583 -16.99 4.74 3.27
N ARG A 584 -17.87 3.78 3.57
CA ARG A 584 -18.07 2.52 2.84
C ARG A 584 -19.53 2.12 2.87
N LEU A 585 -20.01 1.54 1.76
CA LEU A 585 -21.26 0.79 1.67
C LEU A 585 -20.96 -0.72 1.73
N MET A 586 -21.87 -1.49 2.31
CA MET A 586 -21.81 -2.95 2.36
C MET A 586 -23.15 -3.51 1.90
N GLN A 587 -23.13 -4.56 1.08
CA GLN A 587 -24.33 -5.25 0.60
C GLN A 587 -24.04 -6.73 0.42
N GLN A 588 -25.08 -7.57 0.41
CA GLN A 588 -24.94 -8.96 0.01
C GLN A 588 -24.51 -9.03 -1.46
N VAL A 589 -23.67 -10.00 -1.79
CA VAL A 589 -23.28 -10.22 -3.19
C VAL A 589 -24.50 -10.72 -3.97
N ASP A 590 -24.83 -10.07 -5.08
CA ASP A 590 -25.81 -10.58 -6.03
C ASP A 590 -25.25 -11.82 -6.76
N ARG A 591 -25.81 -12.99 -6.43
CA ARG A 591 -25.46 -14.32 -6.95
C ARG A 591 -26.44 -14.84 -7.99
N VAL A 592 -27.45 -14.04 -8.34
CA VAL A 592 -28.56 -14.44 -9.20
C VAL A 592 -29.25 -15.71 -8.67
N ASP A 593 -29.62 -15.67 -7.39
CA ASP A 593 -30.24 -16.76 -6.62
C ASP A 593 -31.54 -16.34 -5.91
N ALA A 594 -32.13 -15.21 -6.30
CA ALA A 594 -33.40 -14.76 -5.78
C ALA A 594 -34.55 -15.63 -6.32
N PRO A 595 -35.73 -15.65 -5.67
CA PRO A 595 -36.87 -16.46 -6.12
C PRO A 595 -37.28 -16.20 -7.59
N GLY A 596 -37.11 -14.98 -8.09
CA GLY A 596 -37.41 -14.62 -9.48
C GLY A 596 -36.34 -15.03 -10.49
N ASP A 597 -35.22 -15.61 -10.06
CA ASP A 597 -34.13 -16.00 -10.95
C ASP A 597 -34.32 -17.41 -11.53
N ASP A 598 -35.20 -18.20 -10.92
CA ASP A 598 -35.64 -19.48 -11.45
C ASP A 598 -36.73 -19.26 -12.53
N PRO A 599 -36.52 -19.68 -13.79
CA PRO A 599 -37.53 -19.57 -14.84
C PRO A 599 -38.87 -20.24 -14.51
N ALA A 600 -38.89 -21.21 -13.59
CA ALA A 600 -40.12 -21.84 -13.13
C ALA A 600 -41.05 -20.91 -12.34
N SER A 601 -40.53 -19.80 -11.80
CA SER A 601 -41.31 -18.80 -11.06
C SER A 601 -41.79 -17.62 -11.92
N TRP A 602 -41.37 -17.57 -13.20
CA TRP A 602 -41.67 -16.44 -14.07
C TRP A 602 -43.14 -16.38 -14.47
N THR A 603 -43.68 -15.16 -14.54
CA THR A 603 -45.04 -14.91 -15.00
C THR A 603 -45.04 -14.60 -16.49
N LEU A 604 -45.76 -15.39 -17.29
CA LEU A 604 -45.99 -15.08 -18.70
C LEU A 604 -46.95 -13.88 -18.81
N ALA A 605 -46.43 -12.74 -19.21
CA ALA A 605 -47.17 -11.48 -19.31
C ALA A 605 -47.79 -11.27 -20.71
N SER A 606 -47.17 -11.77 -21.78
CA SER A 606 -47.68 -11.70 -23.15
C SER A 606 -47.16 -12.84 -24.02
N GLY A 607 -47.88 -13.16 -25.10
CA GLY A 607 -47.50 -14.15 -26.10
C GLY A 607 -47.85 -15.59 -25.72
N SER A 608 -47.34 -16.53 -26.52
CA SER A 608 -47.43 -17.97 -26.20
C SER A 608 -46.26 -18.37 -25.28
N PRO A 609 -46.42 -19.38 -24.42
CA PRO A 609 -45.29 -19.89 -23.64
C PRO A 609 -44.09 -20.22 -24.53
N ALA A 610 -42.89 -19.83 -24.08
CA ALA A 610 -41.64 -20.15 -24.77
C ALA A 610 -41.44 -21.67 -24.84
N ASP A 611 -40.90 -22.16 -25.96
CA ASP A 611 -40.38 -23.53 -26.02
C ASP A 611 -39.12 -23.68 -25.16
N GLU A 612 -38.69 -24.92 -24.92
CA GLU A 612 -37.56 -25.22 -24.04
C GLU A 612 -36.27 -24.52 -24.44
N GLY A 613 -36.00 -24.39 -25.74
CA GLY A 613 -34.79 -23.71 -26.24
C GLY A 613 -34.86 -22.20 -26.02
N VAL A 614 -35.99 -21.57 -26.33
CA VAL A 614 -36.21 -20.13 -26.08
C VAL A 614 -36.18 -19.82 -24.59
N LEU A 615 -36.75 -20.67 -23.74
CA LEU A 615 -36.73 -20.50 -22.30
C LEU A 615 -35.30 -20.65 -21.72
N ALA A 616 -34.53 -21.61 -22.22
CA ALA A 616 -33.11 -21.77 -21.85
C ALA A 616 -32.28 -20.54 -22.24
N ASP A 617 -32.49 -19.99 -23.44
CA ASP A 617 -31.83 -18.75 -23.88
C ASP A 617 -32.25 -17.55 -23.04
N LEU A 618 -33.53 -17.45 -22.64
CA LEU A 618 -33.99 -16.39 -21.73
C LEU A 618 -33.34 -16.52 -20.35
N ALA A 619 -33.24 -17.74 -19.81
CA ALA A 619 -32.59 -18.01 -18.53
C ALA A 619 -31.09 -17.66 -18.57
N PHE A 620 -30.41 -18.04 -19.65
CA PHE A 620 -29.03 -17.62 -19.91
C PHE A 620 -28.93 -16.09 -19.99
N ALA A 621 -29.80 -15.43 -20.75
CA ALA A 621 -29.76 -13.98 -20.94
C ALA A 621 -30.03 -13.24 -19.62
N TRP A 622 -31.00 -13.72 -18.83
CA TRP A 622 -31.35 -13.18 -17.52
C TRP A 622 -30.17 -13.23 -16.57
N ARG A 623 -29.47 -14.37 -16.51
CA ARG A 623 -28.29 -14.54 -15.65
C ARG A 623 -27.11 -13.71 -16.14
N ALA A 624 -26.86 -13.70 -17.45
CA ALA A 624 -25.77 -12.95 -18.05
C ALA A 624 -25.91 -11.43 -17.87
N VAL A 625 -27.14 -10.89 -17.87
CA VAL A 625 -27.38 -9.44 -17.82
C VAL A 625 -26.88 -8.81 -16.52
N ARG A 626 -26.81 -9.58 -15.41
CA ARG A 626 -26.23 -9.14 -14.13
C ARG A 626 -24.80 -8.60 -14.30
N SER A 627 -24.04 -9.17 -15.24
CA SER A 627 -22.65 -8.79 -15.52
C SER A 627 -22.49 -7.51 -16.32
N VAL A 628 -23.59 -6.99 -16.87
CA VAL A 628 -23.61 -5.79 -17.69
C VAL A 628 -23.92 -4.58 -16.81
N LYS A 629 -23.17 -3.49 -16.95
CA LYS A 629 -23.45 -2.26 -16.21
C LYS A 629 -24.80 -1.67 -16.59
N SER A 630 -25.54 -1.17 -15.62
CA SER A 630 -26.90 -0.66 -15.80
C SER A 630 -26.95 0.72 -16.48
N ASN A 631 -28.01 1.06 -17.21
CA ASN A 631 -29.11 0.17 -17.61
C ASN A 631 -28.63 -0.83 -18.68
N ALA A 632 -29.01 -2.09 -18.55
CA ALA A 632 -28.53 -3.16 -19.41
C ALA A 632 -29.65 -3.86 -20.20
N ILE A 633 -29.35 -4.13 -21.47
CA ILE A 633 -30.12 -5.02 -22.35
C ILE A 633 -29.14 -6.03 -22.96
N LEU A 634 -29.44 -7.32 -22.82
CA LEU A 634 -28.63 -8.39 -23.39
C LEU A 634 -29.49 -9.25 -24.30
N LEU A 635 -29.09 -9.37 -25.57
CA LEU A 635 -29.69 -10.29 -26.53
C LEU A 635 -28.88 -11.58 -26.52
N ALA A 636 -29.56 -12.72 -26.58
CA ALA A 636 -28.93 -14.03 -26.61
C ALA A 636 -29.58 -14.99 -27.62
N ALA A 637 -28.79 -15.95 -28.06
CA ALA A 637 -29.23 -17.11 -28.83
C ALA A 637 -28.23 -18.26 -28.64
N ASP A 638 -28.73 -19.50 -28.52
CA ASP A 638 -27.92 -20.72 -28.40
C ASP A 638 -26.89 -20.66 -27.25
N GLY A 639 -27.34 -20.21 -26.08
CA GLY A 639 -26.53 -20.08 -24.87
C GLY A 639 -25.41 -19.03 -24.98
N ALA A 640 -25.52 -18.07 -25.89
CA ALA A 640 -24.50 -17.06 -26.11
C ALA A 640 -25.10 -15.66 -26.25
N ALA A 641 -24.41 -14.65 -25.70
CA ALA A 641 -24.74 -13.26 -25.99
C ALA A 641 -24.50 -12.97 -27.48
N VAL A 642 -25.45 -12.32 -28.13
CA VAL A 642 -25.31 -11.88 -29.53
C VAL A 642 -25.24 -10.36 -29.65
N GLY A 643 -25.78 -9.62 -28.68
CA GLY A 643 -25.66 -8.16 -28.61
C GLY A 643 -25.86 -7.64 -27.19
N VAL A 644 -25.05 -6.66 -26.79
CA VAL A 644 -25.04 -6.14 -25.41
C VAL A 644 -25.11 -4.61 -25.42
N GLY A 645 -26.19 -4.08 -24.87
CA GLY A 645 -26.38 -2.66 -24.55
C GLY A 645 -26.04 -2.42 -23.09
N MET A 646 -24.97 -1.69 -22.84
CA MET A 646 -24.34 -1.57 -21.51
C MET A 646 -24.21 -0.11 -21.07
N GLY A 647 -24.42 0.15 -19.78
CA GLY A 647 -24.01 1.37 -19.08
C GLY A 647 -24.76 2.63 -19.51
N GLN A 648 -25.96 2.52 -20.08
CA GLN A 648 -26.69 3.70 -20.55
C GLN A 648 -27.56 4.30 -19.46
N VAL A 649 -27.61 5.63 -19.42
CA VAL A 649 -28.52 6.38 -18.53
C VAL A 649 -29.99 6.17 -18.91
N ASN A 650 -30.28 5.82 -20.16
CA ASN A 650 -31.63 5.56 -20.68
C ASN A 650 -31.73 4.15 -21.29
N ARG A 651 -32.77 3.40 -20.92
CA ARG A 651 -32.96 1.99 -21.30
C ARG A 651 -33.22 1.79 -22.79
N VAL A 652 -33.89 2.73 -23.46
CA VAL A 652 -34.09 2.65 -24.93
C VAL A 652 -32.76 2.73 -25.68
N ASP A 653 -31.77 3.46 -25.16
CA ASP A 653 -30.45 3.53 -25.76
C ASP A 653 -29.67 2.24 -25.56
N SER A 654 -29.85 1.56 -24.42
CA SER A 654 -29.33 0.19 -24.25
C SER A 654 -29.98 -0.78 -25.24
N ALA A 655 -31.30 -0.71 -25.46
CA ALA A 655 -31.96 -1.55 -26.45
C ALA A 655 -31.42 -1.31 -27.87
N ARG A 656 -31.29 -0.04 -28.28
CA ARG A 656 -30.70 0.34 -29.58
C ARG A 656 -29.27 -0.15 -29.73
N LEU A 657 -28.46 0.00 -28.68
CA LEU A 657 -27.07 -0.43 -28.70
C LEU A 657 -26.95 -1.96 -28.80
N ALA A 658 -27.79 -2.71 -28.07
CA ALA A 658 -27.80 -4.16 -28.09
C ALA A 658 -28.19 -4.70 -29.47
N VAL A 659 -29.27 -4.15 -30.07
CA VAL A 659 -29.71 -4.49 -31.44
C VAL A 659 -28.63 -4.15 -32.47
N SER A 660 -28.07 -2.94 -32.41
CA SER A 660 -27.02 -2.50 -33.34
C SER A 660 -25.79 -3.41 -33.30
N ARG A 661 -25.37 -3.85 -32.10
CA ARG A 661 -24.24 -4.77 -31.93
C ARG A 661 -24.56 -6.21 -32.36
N ALA A 662 -25.80 -6.65 -32.19
CA ALA A 662 -26.23 -7.95 -32.68
C ALA A 662 -26.26 -8.02 -34.22
N GLY A 663 -26.65 -6.91 -34.87
CA GLY A 663 -26.84 -6.87 -36.32
C GLY A 663 -27.89 -7.88 -36.77
N ASP A 664 -27.60 -8.64 -37.82
CA ASP A 664 -28.50 -9.66 -38.36
C ASP A 664 -28.85 -10.77 -37.35
N ARG A 665 -28.06 -10.93 -36.28
CA ARG A 665 -28.29 -11.91 -35.22
C ARG A 665 -29.36 -11.49 -34.22
N ALA A 666 -29.86 -10.25 -34.28
CA ALA A 666 -30.95 -9.80 -33.43
C ALA A 666 -32.28 -10.51 -33.77
N GLY A 667 -32.51 -10.74 -35.06
CA GLY A 667 -33.70 -11.44 -35.54
C GLY A 667 -33.69 -12.90 -35.07
N GLY A 668 -34.75 -13.30 -34.36
CA GLY A 668 -34.82 -14.64 -33.78
C GLY A 668 -34.16 -14.77 -32.41
N SER A 669 -33.46 -13.77 -31.90
CA SER A 669 -32.86 -13.84 -30.56
C SER A 669 -33.92 -13.68 -29.47
N VAL A 670 -33.49 -13.90 -28.23
CA VAL A 670 -34.23 -13.46 -27.03
C VAL A 670 -33.54 -12.22 -26.44
N ALA A 671 -34.19 -11.55 -25.49
CA ALA A 671 -33.56 -10.45 -24.75
C ALA A 671 -33.89 -10.48 -23.26
N ALA A 672 -32.93 -10.06 -22.44
CA ALA A 672 -33.11 -9.77 -21.02
C ALA A 672 -32.87 -8.30 -20.73
N SER A 673 -33.67 -7.74 -19.82
CA SER A 673 -33.55 -6.37 -19.32
C SER A 673 -33.30 -6.38 -17.82
N ASP A 674 -32.17 -5.83 -17.37
CA ASP A 674 -31.75 -5.88 -15.95
C ASP A 674 -32.73 -5.22 -14.98
N ALA A 675 -33.52 -4.26 -15.48
CA ALA A 675 -34.68 -3.70 -14.81
C ALA A 675 -35.89 -3.56 -15.74
N PHE A 676 -37.03 -3.14 -15.20
CA PHE A 676 -38.26 -2.99 -15.98
C PHE A 676 -38.13 -1.95 -17.11
N PHE A 677 -38.92 -2.10 -18.16
CA PHE A 677 -39.08 -1.06 -19.19
C PHE A 677 -39.96 0.08 -18.66
N PRO A 678 -39.44 1.32 -18.56
CA PRO A 678 -40.25 2.44 -18.04
C PRO A 678 -41.31 2.91 -19.03
N PHE A 679 -41.08 2.68 -20.33
CA PHE A 679 -41.98 3.00 -21.43
C PHE A 679 -41.89 1.89 -22.50
N PRO A 680 -42.88 1.78 -23.41
CA PRO A 680 -42.86 0.75 -24.46
C PRO A 680 -41.74 0.90 -25.49
N ASP A 681 -41.12 2.08 -25.61
CA ASP A 681 -40.13 2.40 -26.64
C ASP A 681 -38.89 1.49 -26.62
N GLY A 682 -38.39 1.13 -25.44
CA GLY A 682 -37.27 0.19 -25.28
C GLY A 682 -37.62 -1.21 -25.78
N LEU A 683 -38.83 -1.69 -25.48
CA LEU A 683 -39.33 -2.96 -25.98
C LEU A 683 -39.55 -2.90 -27.50
N GLN A 684 -40.13 -1.82 -28.01
CA GLN A 684 -40.44 -1.66 -29.43
C GLN A 684 -39.17 -1.77 -30.28
N VAL A 685 -38.06 -1.20 -29.83
CA VAL A 685 -36.74 -1.35 -30.49
C VAL A 685 -36.33 -2.83 -30.63
N LEU A 686 -36.61 -3.66 -29.63
CA LEU A 686 -36.32 -5.09 -29.67
C LEU A 686 -37.28 -5.83 -30.60
N ALA A 687 -38.57 -5.52 -30.52
CA ALA A 687 -39.61 -6.09 -31.37
C ALA A 687 -39.36 -5.79 -32.86
N ASP A 688 -39.03 -4.54 -33.20
CA ASP A 688 -38.73 -4.10 -34.57
C ASP A 688 -37.50 -4.81 -35.14
N ALA A 689 -36.58 -5.25 -34.27
CA ALA A 689 -35.39 -6.03 -34.63
C ALA A 689 -35.66 -7.53 -34.77
N GLY A 690 -36.89 -7.99 -34.52
CA GLY A 690 -37.29 -9.39 -34.64
C GLY A 690 -36.93 -10.26 -33.43
N VAL A 691 -36.74 -9.67 -32.24
CA VAL A 691 -36.56 -10.43 -30.99
C VAL A 691 -37.85 -11.21 -30.68
N ARG A 692 -37.73 -12.52 -30.42
CA ARG A 692 -38.90 -13.42 -30.25
C ARG A 692 -39.48 -13.38 -28.84
N ALA A 693 -38.62 -13.23 -27.85
CA ALA A 693 -39.02 -13.27 -26.46
C ALA A 693 -38.17 -12.33 -25.59
N VAL A 694 -38.78 -11.77 -24.56
CA VAL A 694 -38.16 -10.81 -23.63
C VAL A 694 -38.45 -11.21 -22.19
N VAL A 695 -37.43 -11.16 -21.33
CA VAL A 695 -37.56 -11.30 -19.88
C VAL A 695 -37.15 -10.00 -19.18
N GLN A 696 -37.95 -9.57 -18.21
CA GLN A 696 -37.70 -8.38 -17.39
C GLN A 696 -38.30 -8.55 -15.99
N PRO A 697 -37.99 -7.69 -15.00
CA PRO A 697 -38.60 -7.79 -13.68
C PRO A 697 -40.11 -7.54 -13.65
N GLY A 698 -40.60 -6.59 -14.44
CA GLY A 698 -41.90 -5.94 -14.20
C GLY A 698 -41.87 -5.01 -12.96
N GLY A 699 -43.03 -4.51 -12.56
CA GLY A 699 -43.20 -3.60 -11.43
C GLY A 699 -43.31 -2.11 -11.81
N SER A 700 -43.44 -1.79 -13.10
CA SER A 700 -43.73 -0.41 -13.53
C SER A 700 -45.22 -0.11 -13.37
N VAL A 701 -45.56 1.15 -13.05
CA VAL A 701 -46.95 1.63 -13.16
C VAL A 701 -47.46 1.62 -14.61
N ARG A 702 -46.56 1.43 -15.58
CA ARG A 702 -46.84 1.34 -17.02
C ARG A 702 -46.63 -0.05 -17.61
N ASP A 703 -46.55 -1.09 -16.79
CA ASP A 703 -46.38 -2.46 -17.29
C ASP A 703 -47.48 -2.84 -18.31
N GLU A 704 -48.72 -2.39 -18.10
CA GLU A 704 -49.82 -2.63 -19.04
C GLU A 704 -49.54 -2.05 -20.44
N GLU A 705 -48.93 -0.87 -20.53
CA GLU A 705 -48.56 -0.26 -21.82
C GLU A 705 -47.47 -1.08 -22.53
N VAL A 706 -46.48 -1.57 -21.77
CA VAL A 706 -45.37 -2.38 -22.30
C VAL A 706 -45.87 -3.77 -22.73
N VAL A 707 -46.75 -4.39 -21.94
CA VAL A 707 -47.38 -5.68 -22.27
C VAL A 707 -48.29 -5.57 -23.49
N ALA A 708 -49.02 -4.46 -23.64
CA ALA A 708 -49.81 -4.20 -24.85
C ALA A 708 -48.92 -4.13 -26.09
N ALA A 709 -47.80 -3.41 -26.03
CA ALA A 709 -46.84 -3.33 -27.14
C ALA A 709 -46.19 -4.69 -27.47
N ALA A 710 -45.87 -5.50 -26.45
CA ALA A 710 -45.39 -6.88 -26.66
C ALA A 710 -46.42 -7.73 -27.39
N SER A 711 -47.68 -7.61 -26.97
CA SER A 711 -48.81 -8.36 -27.53
C SER A 711 -49.09 -7.97 -28.98
N GLU A 712 -49.05 -6.68 -29.29
CA GLU A 712 -49.23 -6.16 -30.65
C GLU A 712 -48.12 -6.62 -31.59
N ALA A 713 -46.88 -6.69 -31.09
CA ALA A 713 -45.72 -7.18 -31.83
C ALA A 713 -45.60 -8.71 -31.88
N GLY A 714 -46.45 -9.46 -31.16
CA GLY A 714 -46.35 -10.92 -31.05
C GLY A 714 -45.12 -11.43 -30.30
N VAL A 715 -44.54 -10.60 -29.43
CA VAL A 715 -43.36 -10.94 -28.62
C VAL A 715 -43.77 -11.64 -27.33
N THR A 716 -43.15 -12.78 -27.05
CA THR A 716 -43.35 -13.47 -25.77
C THR A 716 -42.69 -12.69 -24.64
N MET A 717 -43.38 -12.43 -23.55
CA MET A 717 -42.84 -11.63 -22.44
C MET A 717 -43.00 -12.32 -21.09
N TYR A 718 -41.92 -12.36 -20.30
CA TYR A 718 -41.92 -12.86 -18.94
C TYR A 718 -41.55 -11.77 -17.92
N PHE A 719 -42.22 -11.82 -16.76
CA PHE A 719 -41.89 -11.06 -15.56
C PHE A 719 -41.24 -11.94 -14.51
N THR A 720 -40.07 -11.52 -14.00
CA THR A 720 -39.32 -12.26 -12.97
C THR A 720 -39.62 -11.77 -11.55
N GLY A 721 -40.06 -10.52 -11.38
CA GLY A 721 -40.19 -9.88 -10.07
C GLY A 721 -38.86 -9.59 -9.36
N THR A 722 -37.72 -9.85 -10.01
CA THR A 722 -36.36 -9.66 -9.45
C THR A 722 -35.56 -8.71 -10.35
N ARG A 723 -34.69 -7.87 -9.80
CA ARG A 723 -33.89 -6.87 -10.54
C ARG A 723 -32.40 -7.01 -10.23
N HIS A 724 -31.55 -6.95 -11.26
CA HIS A 724 -30.08 -7.04 -11.12
C HIS A 724 -29.37 -5.76 -11.60
N PHE A 725 -29.51 -4.66 -10.84
CA PHE A 725 -28.74 -3.46 -11.14
C PHE A 725 -27.26 -3.61 -10.77
N PHE A 726 -26.36 -3.14 -11.62
CA PHE A 726 -24.92 -3.23 -11.42
C PHE A 726 -24.21 -1.96 -11.93
N HIS A 727 -23.38 -1.35 -11.07
CA HIS A 727 -22.72 -0.07 -11.33
C HIS A 727 -21.21 -0.12 -11.10
#